data_AF-L0HE27-F1
#
_entry.id   AF-L0HE27-F1
#
_cell.length_a   1.000
_cell.length_b   1.000
_cell.length_c   1.000
_cell.angle_alpha   90.00
_cell.angle_beta   90.00
_cell.angle_gamma   90.00
#
_symmetry.space_group_name_H-M   'P 1'
#
loop_
_entity.id
_entity.type
_entity.pdbx_description
1 polymer ?
#
loop_
_entity_poly.entity_id
_entity_poly.type
_entity_poly.pdbx_seq_one_letter_code
_entity_poly.pdbx_strand_id
1 'polypeptide(L)'
;MLQAMKRIQVVGPREDLGQVVDFLYQAGTVHLEKATELVSKEEIRLDSVRQEETAEVSSVLATISAILSTLPITADDETAQDALRASLSSMTYKEILARSREIIHTLETTTRELAAKKGELVLSVTNLNRYEKVLDIIQPIEKELPVLEGFEVTILLIQQEHKDVLDLIKKELLAITGDRFEMTSTTVDAETLAAIMVFPKKFSEEIHSFIYSVNVNEVRLPKEYSGRPFYEMYALLEDSRLRAQDEIARIDRELLAFSATWYQELVVLKTYLDNIHCELGAYRNFGQSEYAFVIMGWIPKKHVKKTQQELKARFSGRVVLCELPTSEKDMESAPVFYDNPFWVKPFEFIMQLVTPPRYRELDPSPILAIFFPLFFGIMVGDIGYGLVILAFALVIRHRFRAMAFARSLADILIISSIPAIFFGYLFGEFFGDFGEHMGWFHPVHFLGITWNRVDAMIPMLVLAILLGVIHVLLGLVIGIRNAVITKKRKHLYEKCGMLLMIVALIVLITTLAGFLPEVAMYPAIALVIVALPLILLGAGIFGTIEVMSTVGNILSYARLMAIGMASVILAIVANRLGGAFEIAIIGIIVALLLHALNIVLAMFSPSIHSMRLHLVEFFSKFYEGGGVPYKPFARPAGEGEKKGE
;
A
#
# COMPACT_ATOMS: atom_id res chain seq x y z
N MET A 1 -10.22 -5.92 -21.70
CA MET A 1 -11.51 -5.22 -21.80
C MET A 1 -12.40 -5.77 -20.71
N LEU A 2 -13.39 -5.00 -20.25
CA LEU A 2 -14.37 -5.52 -19.30
C LEU A 2 -15.19 -6.63 -19.95
N GLN A 3 -15.26 -7.78 -19.29
CA GLN A 3 -16.11 -8.88 -19.75
C GLN A 3 -17.55 -8.67 -19.30
N ALA A 4 -18.48 -9.08 -20.16
CA ALA A 4 -19.87 -9.11 -19.79
C ALA A 4 -20.09 -10.19 -18.72
N MET A 5 -20.49 -9.79 -17.53
CA MET A 5 -20.95 -10.65 -16.44
C MET A 5 -22.42 -11.05 -16.62
N LYS A 6 -22.74 -12.26 -16.16
CA LYS A 6 -24.07 -12.84 -16.10
C LYS A 6 -24.38 -13.28 -14.67
N ARG A 7 -25.57 -12.93 -14.20
CA ARG A 7 -26.07 -13.39 -12.91
C ARG A 7 -26.63 -14.80 -13.07
N ILE A 8 -26.20 -15.71 -12.21
CA ILE A 8 -26.57 -17.11 -12.27
C ILE A 8 -27.12 -17.58 -10.94
N GLN A 9 -27.97 -18.59 -11.03
CA GLN A 9 -28.47 -19.37 -9.92
C GLN A 9 -28.15 -20.84 -10.17
N VAL A 10 -27.47 -21.49 -9.25
CA VAL A 10 -27.22 -22.93 -9.28
C VAL A 10 -28.12 -23.59 -8.25
N VAL A 11 -28.95 -24.53 -8.69
CA VAL A 11 -29.92 -25.24 -7.84
C VAL A 11 -29.73 -26.74 -8.01
N GLY A 12 -29.79 -27.48 -6.90
CA GLY A 12 -29.71 -28.93 -6.91
C GLY A 12 -30.12 -29.57 -5.58
N PRO A 13 -30.08 -30.91 -5.49
CA PRO A 13 -30.39 -31.65 -4.28
C PRO A 13 -29.39 -31.36 -3.18
N ARG A 14 -29.86 -31.27 -1.92
CA ARG A 14 -29.01 -30.99 -0.75
C ARG A 14 -27.82 -31.94 -0.62
N GLU A 15 -27.99 -33.21 -1.00
CA GLU A 15 -26.94 -34.25 -0.94
C GLU A 15 -25.74 -33.93 -1.84
N ASP A 16 -25.95 -33.25 -2.97
CA ASP A 16 -24.91 -32.94 -3.93
C ASP A 16 -24.18 -31.61 -3.62
N LEU A 17 -24.60 -30.86 -2.59
CA LEU A 17 -24.08 -29.52 -2.28
C LEU A 17 -22.56 -29.49 -2.15
N GLY A 18 -21.97 -30.41 -1.38
CA GLY A 18 -20.51 -30.43 -1.16
C GLY A 18 -19.74 -30.61 -2.48
N GLN A 19 -20.14 -31.59 -3.30
CA GLN A 19 -19.49 -31.85 -4.58
C GLN A 19 -19.63 -30.69 -5.57
N VAL A 20 -20.76 -29.96 -5.52
CA VAL A 20 -20.99 -28.78 -6.37
C VAL A 20 -20.12 -27.61 -5.91
N VAL A 21 -20.01 -27.39 -4.60
CA VAL A 21 -19.13 -26.35 -4.03
C VAL A 21 -17.68 -26.62 -4.41
N ASP A 22 -17.20 -27.86 -4.23
CA ASP A 22 -15.84 -28.27 -4.64
C ASP A 22 -15.60 -28.01 -6.13
N PHE A 23 -16.57 -28.36 -6.98
CA PHE A 23 -16.48 -28.13 -8.41
C PHE A 23 -16.42 -26.63 -8.74
N LEU A 24 -17.29 -25.81 -8.14
CA LEU A 24 -17.29 -24.36 -8.37
C LEU A 24 -16.01 -23.70 -7.84
N TYR A 25 -15.48 -24.18 -6.72
CA TYR A 25 -14.24 -23.72 -6.12
C TYR A 25 -13.02 -24.08 -6.97
N GLN A 26 -12.99 -25.29 -7.55
CA GLN A 26 -11.96 -25.71 -8.50
C GLN A 26 -12.04 -24.94 -9.82
N ALA A 27 -13.26 -24.69 -10.31
CA ALA A 27 -13.47 -23.93 -11.53
C ALA A 27 -13.04 -22.47 -11.35
N GLY A 28 -13.22 -21.88 -10.16
CA GLY A 28 -12.72 -20.54 -9.86
C GLY A 28 -13.38 -19.43 -10.70
N THR A 29 -14.61 -19.63 -11.17
CA THR A 29 -15.26 -18.74 -12.15
C THR A 29 -16.49 -17.98 -11.61
N VAL A 30 -16.91 -18.25 -10.37
CA VAL A 30 -18.14 -17.66 -9.82
C VAL A 30 -17.81 -16.68 -8.70
N HIS A 31 -18.31 -15.45 -8.79
CA HIS A 31 -18.31 -14.50 -7.68
C HIS A 31 -19.61 -14.67 -6.89
N LEU A 32 -19.51 -15.06 -5.63
CA LEU A 32 -20.67 -15.41 -4.81
C LEU A 32 -21.42 -14.17 -4.30
N GLU A 33 -22.75 -14.23 -4.37
CA GLU A 33 -23.65 -13.30 -3.68
C GLU A 33 -24.38 -14.04 -2.54
N LYS A 34 -24.79 -13.30 -1.51
CA LYS A 34 -25.56 -13.87 -0.42
C LYS A 34 -26.96 -14.25 -0.88
N ALA A 35 -27.23 -15.56 -0.95
CA ALA A 35 -28.52 -16.06 -1.39
C ALA A 35 -29.68 -15.59 -0.49
N THR A 36 -29.44 -15.49 0.82
CA THR A 36 -30.44 -15.16 1.85
C THR A 36 -30.93 -13.71 1.82
N GLU A 37 -30.16 -12.78 1.24
CA GLU A 37 -30.57 -11.37 1.12
C GLU A 37 -31.44 -11.11 -0.13
N LEU A 38 -31.42 -12.04 -1.07
CA LEU A 38 -31.97 -11.89 -2.42
C LEU A 38 -33.23 -12.73 -2.65
N VAL A 39 -33.36 -13.86 -1.96
CA VAL A 39 -34.62 -14.60 -1.85
C VAL A 39 -35.41 -13.97 -0.71
N SER A 40 -36.64 -13.51 -0.95
CA SER A 40 -37.45 -12.89 0.10
C SER A 40 -37.62 -13.89 1.26
N LYS A 41 -37.44 -13.42 2.51
CA LYS A 41 -37.63 -14.23 3.72
C LYS A 41 -39.06 -14.78 3.85
N GLU A 42 -39.99 -14.29 3.05
CA GLU A 42 -41.41 -14.63 3.07
C GLU A 42 -41.73 -15.87 2.22
N GLU A 43 -40.86 -16.26 1.26
CA GLU A 43 -41.13 -17.39 0.35
C GLU A 43 -40.39 -18.69 0.72
N ILE A 44 -39.16 -18.64 1.24
CA ILE A 44 -38.37 -19.84 1.63
C ILE A 44 -37.45 -19.50 2.83
N ARG A 45 -37.54 -20.29 3.92
CA ARG A 45 -36.54 -20.23 5.01
C ARG A 45 -35.26 -20.91 4.54
N LEU A 46 -34.23 -20.10 4.31
CA LEU A 46 -32.89 -20.57 3.95
C LEU A 46 -31.98 -20.42 5.17
N ASP A 47 -31.56 -21.53 5.76
CA ASP A 47 -30.59 -21.52 6.85
C ASP A 47 -29.17 -21.37 6.29
N SER A 48 -28.32 -20.60 6.99
CA SER A 48 -26.91 -20.49 6.63
C SER A 48 -26.18 -21.79 6.97
N VAL A 49 -25.47 -22.36 5.99
CA VAL A 49 -24.81 -23.66 6.13
C VAL A 49 -23.57 -23.53 7.05
N ARG A 50 -23.44 -24.44 8.05
CA ARG A 50 -22.20 -24.73 8.81
C ARG A 50 -21.54 -23.57 9.58
N GLN A 51 -22.35 -22.77 10.29
CA GLN A 51 -21.83 -21.67 11.13
C GLN A 51 -20.90 -22.13 12.28
N GLU A 52 -21.23 -23.23 12.95
CA GLU A 52 -20.44 -23.76 14.09
C GLU A 52 -19.03 -24.18 13.66
N GLU A 53 -18.92 -24.91 12.53
CA GLU A 53 -17.63 -25.32 11.95
C GLU A 53 -16.77 -24.10 11.56
N THR A 54 -17.40 -23.04 11.04
CA THR A 54 -16.68 -21.81 10.67
C THR A 54 -16.07 -21.13 11.89
N ALA A 55 -16.84 -21.03 12.99
CA ALA A 55 -16.37 -20.44 14.24
C ALA A 55 -15.24 -21.25 14.87
N GLU A 56 -15.32 -22.58 14.80
CA GLU A 56 -14.28 -23.49 15.30
C GLU A 56 -12.95 -23.29 14.55
N VAL A 57 -12.98 -23.28 13.21
CA VAL A 57 -11.77 -23.02 12.39
C VAL A 57 -11.20 -21.63 12.67
N SER A 58 -12.04 -20.60 12.76
CA SER A 58 -11.59 -19.25 13.09
C SER A 58 -10.87 -19.19 14.44
N SER A 59 -11.36 -19.90 15.45
CA SER A 59 -10.72 -19.96 16.77
C SER A 59 -9.34 -20.61 16.69
N VAL A 60 -9.24 -21.79 16.04
CA VAL A 60 -7.97 -22.52 15.87
C VAL A 60 -6.94 -21.68 15.11
N LEU A 61 -7.39 -21.01 14.05
CA LEU A 61 -6.56 -20.14 13.20
C LEU A 61 -6.03 -18.92 13.96
N ALA A 62 -6.87 -18.30 14.80
CA ALA A 62 -6.47 -17.19 15.66
C ALA A 62 -5.38 -17.64 16.65
N THR A 63 -5.54 -18.80 17.29
CA THR A 63 -4.55 -19.33 18.23
C THR A 63 -3.22 -19.67 17.54
N ILE A 64 -3.25 -20.33 16.38
CA ILE A 64 -2.02 -20.61 15.60
C ILE A 64 -1.33 -19.31 15.19
N SER A 65 -2.10 -18.30 14.77
CA SER A 65 -1.53 -16.98 14.41
C SER A 65 -0.90 -16.29 15.61
N ALA A 66 -1.49 -16.41 16.80
CA ALA A 66 -0.90 -15.89 18.04
C ALA A 66 0.42 -16.61 18.38
N ILE A 67 0.47 -17.94 18.28
CA ILE A 67 1.70 -18.72 18.50
C ILE A 67 2.79 -18.33 17.48
N LEU A 68 2.44 -18.17 16.20
CA LEU A 68 3.39 -17.74 15.18
C LEU A 68 3.93 -16.32 15.43
N SER A 69 3.15 -15.45 16.07
CA SER A 69 3.58 -14.08 16.41
C SER A 69 4.54 -14.03 17.61
N THR A 70 4.51 -15.03 18.49
CA THR A 70 5.43 -15.13 19.65
C THR A 70 6.73 -15.85 19.31
N LEU A 71 6.70 -16.73 18.31
CA LEU A 71 7.87 -17.49 17.86
C LEU A 71 8.81 -16.63 16.99
N PRO A 72 10.14 -16.79 17.12
CA PRO A 72 11.10 -16.17 16.20
C PRO A 72 10.89 -16.67 14.77
N ILE A 73 10.97 -15.77 13.79
CA ILE A 73 10.88 -16.10 12.36
C ILE A 73 12.10 -16.94 11.97
N THR A 74 11.87 -18.13 11.41
CA THR A 74 12.91 -18.94 10.77
C THR A 74 12.81 -18.82 9.25
N ALA A 75 13.91 -19.05 8.54
CA ALA A 75 13.90 -19.03 7.08
C ALA A 75 12.99 -20.16 6.56
N ASP A 76 12.19 -19.87 5.53
CA ASP A 76 11.32 -20.85 4.90
C ASP A 76 12.15 -21.97 4.23
N ASP A 77 11.86 -23.22 4.58
CA ASP A 77 12.37 -24.40 3.89
C ASP A 77 11.28 -24.95 2.98
N GLU A 78 11.35 -24.58 1.70
CA GLU A 78 10.37 -25.00 0.68
C GLU A 78 10.23 -26.52 0.60
N THR A 79 11.31 -27.28 0.81
CA THR A 79 11.29 -28.75 0.70
C THR A 79 10.54 -29.42 1.85
N ALA A 80 10.74 -28.93 3.06
CA ALA A 80 10.00 -29.39 4.24
C ALA A 80 8.52 -29.01 4.15
N GLN A 81 8.21 -27.80 3.67
CA GLN A 81 6.84 -27.35 3.48
C GLN A 81 6.09 -28.17 2.42
N ASP A 82 6.75 -28.55 1.32
CA ASP A 82 6.14 -29.37 0.27
C ASP A 82 5.81 -30.79 0.74
N ALA A 83 6.69 -31.41 1.54
CA ALA A 83 6.42 -32.71 2.16
C ALA A 83 5.21 -32.64 3.12
N LEU A 84 5.12 -31.57 3.93
CA LEU A 84 4.00 -31.33 4.83
C LEU A 84 2.69 -31.07 4.08
N ARG A 85 2.71 -30.29 2.99
CA ARG A 85 1.53 -30.07 2.12
C ARG A 85 1.04 -31.37 1.52
N ALA A 86 1.94 -32.23 1.04
CA ALA A 86 1.58 -33.54 0.48
C ALA A 86 0.88 -34.42 1.54
N SER A 87 1.44 -34.47 2.76
CA SER A 87 0.82 -35.20 3.88
C SER A 87 -0.58 -34.66 4.21
N LEU A 88 -0.71 -33.35 4.41
CA LEU A 88 -1.99 -32.71 4.76
C LEU A 88 -3.05 -32.83 3.67
N SER A 89 -2.65 -32.85 2.39
CA SER A 89 -3.58 -33.02 1.27
C SER A 89 -4.31 -34.36 1.25
N SER A 90 -3.74 -35.38 1.91
CA SER A 90 -4.34 -36.71 2.05
C SER A 90 -5.26 -36.85 3.27
N MET A 91 -5.21 -35.89 4.20
CA MET A 91 -5.98 -35.90 5.44
C MET A 91 -7.37 -35.28 5.24
N THR A 92 -8.34 -35.76 6.01
CA THR A 92 -9.67 -35.16 6.08
C THR A 92 -9.70 -33.92 6.97
N TYR A 93 -10.69 -33.05 6.75
CA TYR A 93 -10.94 -31.84 7.55
C TYR A 93 -10.86 -32.07 9.07
N LYS A 94 -11.46 -33.18 9.55
CA LYS A 94 -11.48 -33.52 10.98
C LYS A 94 -10.10 -33.90 11.50
N GLU A 95 -9.30 -34.60 10.71
CA GLU A 95 -7.94 -35.01 11.07
C GLU A 95 -7.01 -33.79 11.15
N ILE A 96 -7.15 -32.83 10.22
CA ILE A 96 -6.38 -31.59 10.23
C ILE A 96 -6.71 -30.76 11.48
N LEU A 97 -7.99 -30.62 11.82
CA LEU A 97 -8.39 -29.93 13.05
C LEU A 97 -7.95 -30.65 14.32
N ALA A 98 -7.92 -31.99 14.32
CA ALA A 98 -7.39 -32.76 15.44
C ALA A 98 -5.89 -32.52 15.62
N ARG A 99 -5.13 -32.55 14.51
CA ARG A 99 -3.69 -32.27 14.49
C ARG A 99 -3.39 -30.83 14.95
N SER A 100 -4.14 -29.84 14.46
CA SER A 100 -3.99 -28.46 14.90
C SER A 100 -4.26 -28.30 16.40
N ARG A 101 -5.28 -29.00 16.94
CA ARG A 101 -5.58 -28.98 18.38
C ARG A 101 -4.49 -29.63 19.23
N GLU A 102 -3.91 -30.73 18.76
CA GLU A 102 -2.77 -31.38 19.43
C GLU A 102 -1.60 -30.40 19.57
N ILE A 103 -1.22 -29.73 18.48
CA ILE A 103 -0.13 -28.75 18.47
C ILE A 103 -0.43 -27.55 19.36
N ILE A 104 -1.66 -27.02 19.29
CA ILE A 104 -2.12 -25.93 20.15
C ILE A 104 -2.00 -26.34 21.63
N HIS A 105 -2.47 -27.52 22.00
CA HIS A 105 -2.40 -28.00 23.38
C HIS A 105 -0.95 -28.10 23.88
N THR A 106 -0.01 -28.49 23.02
CA THR A 106 1.42 -28.57 23.36
C THR A 106 2.08 -27.21 23.46
N LEU A 107 1.78 -26.28 22.56
CA LEU A 107 2.54 -25.04 22.41
C LEU A 107 1.91 -23.82 23.08
N GLU A 108 0.58 -23.72 23.15
CA GLU A 108 -0.11 -22.49 23.54
C GLU A 108 0.23 -22.06 24.97
N THR A 109 0.22 -23.00 25.92
CA THR A 109 0.54 -22.70 27.33
C THR A 109 2.02 -22.32 27.48
N THR A 110 2.92 -23.15 26.95
CA THR A 110 4.37 -22.95 27.10
C THR A 110 4.85 -21.67 26.41
N THR A 111 4.44 -21.43 25.16
CA THR A 111 4.86 -20.22 24.42
C THR A 111 4.31 -18.95 25.06
N ARG A 112 3.08 -18.97 25.59
CA ARG A 112 2.47 -17.85 26.31
C ARG A 112 3.16 -17.57 27.64
N GLU A 113 3.48 -18.59 28.44
CA GLU A 113 4.21 -18.44 29.69
C GLU A 113 5.63 -17.90 29.46
N LEU A 114 6.35 -18.43 28.47
CA LEU A 114 7.68 -17.95 28.09
C LEU A 114 7.63 -16.50 27.59
N ALA A 115 6.66 -16.14 26.76
CA ALA A 115 6.49 -14.78 26.27
C ALA A 115 6.15 -13.80 27.40
N ALA A 116 5.25 -14.18 28.32
CA ALA A 116 4.90 -13.37 29.49
C ALA A 116 6.11 -13.15 30.41
N LYS A 117 6.83 -14.22 30.76
CA LYS A 117 8.03 -14.16 31.60
C LYS A 117 9.14 -13.34 30.95
N LYS A 118 9.35 -13.48 29.64
CA LYS A 118 10.29 -12.63 28.88
C LYS A 118 9.89 -11.15 28.98
N GLY A 119 8.60 -10.84 28.82
CA GLY A 119 8.09 -9.48 28.96
C GLY A 119 8.38 -8.86 30.34
N GLU A 120 8.14 -9.62 31.40
CA GLU A 120 8.45 -9.21 32.78
C GLU A 120 9.95 -8.97 33.00
N LEU A 121 10.80 -9.87 32.49
CA LEU A 121 12.26 -9.74 32.61
C LEU A 121 12.79 -8.53 31.83
N VAL A 122 12.28 -8.28 30.61
CA VAL A 122 12.66 -7.11 29.81
C VAL A 122 12.27 -5.80 30.52
N LEU A 123 11.08 -5.77 31.13
CA LEU A 123 10.66 -4.63 31.95
C LEU A 123 11.57 -4.46 33.18
N SER A 124 11.93 -5.56 33.84
CA SER A 124 12.86 -5.55 34.98
C SER A 124 14.23 -4.99 34.59
N VAL A 125 14.83 -5.48 33.49
CA VAL A 125 16.11 -4.96 32.95
C VAL A 125 16.00 -3.46 32.62
N THR A 126 14.88 -3.03 32.06
CA THR A 126 14.64 -1.60 31.77
C THR A 126 14.64 -0.77 33.04
N ASN A 127 14.00 -1.25 34.11
CA ASN A 127 14.00 -0.58 35.41
C ASN A 127 15.37 -0.60 36.08
N LEU A 128 16.09 -1.73 36.03
CA LEU A 128 17.46 -1.85 36.57
C LEU A 128 18.42 -0.88 35.89
N ASN A 129 18.35 -0.74 34.55
CA ASN A 129 19.14 0.25 33.81
C ASN A 129 18.80 1.70 34.20
N ARG A 130 17.53 1.98 34.58
CA ARG A 130 17.18 3.30 35.12
C ARG A 130 17.84 3.54 36.48
N TYR A 131 17.89 2.52 37.35
CA TYR A 131 18.56 2.63 38.65
C TYR A 131 20.08 2.77 38.52
N GLU A 132 20.72 2.03 37.61
CA GLU A 132 22.16 2.15 37.32
C GLU A 132 22.53 3.57 36.90
N LYS A 133 21.81 4.15 35.92
CA LYS A 133 22.03 5.55 35.51
C LYS A 133 21.91 6.54 36.67
N VAL A 134 20.99 6.28 37.60
CA VAL A 134 20.83 7.10 38.80
C VAL A 134 22.02 6.93 39.74
N LEU A 135 22.52 5.71 39.93
CA LEU A 135 23.71 5.45 40.74
C LEU A 135 24.99 6.06 40.17
N ASP A 136 25.17 6.02 38.84
CA ASP A 136 26.32 6.63 38.15
C ASP A 136 26.45 8.13 38.45
N ILE A 137 25.32 8.82 38.66
CA ILE A 137 25.28 10.25 39.03
C ILE A 137 25.65 10.47 40.50
N ILE A 138 25.34 9.52 41.38
CA ILE A 138 25.56 9.63 42.83
C ILE A 138 27.01 9.31 43.20
N GLN A 139 27.62 8.35 42.50
CA GLN A 139 28.99 7.87 42.79
C GLN A 139 30.04 8.99 42.99
N PRO A 140 30.06 10.09 42.21
CA PRO A 140 31.02 11.18 42.42
C PRO A 140 30.79 11.94 43.72
N ILE A 141 29.53 12.04 44.18
CA ILE A 141 29.07 12.82 45.34
C ILE A 141 29.21 12.00 46.64
N GLU A 142 29.33 10.67 46.54
CA GLU A 142 29.49 9.74 47.66
C GLU A 142 30.65 10.12 48.60
N LYS A 143 31.78 10.58 48.05
CA LYS A 143 32.96 10.93 48.85
C LYS A 143 32.72 12.10 49.82
N GLU A 144 31.67 12.88 49.58
CA GLU A 144 31.29 14.07 50.35
C GLU A 144 30.14 13.79 51.32
N LEU A 145 29.46 12.64 51.20
CA LEU A 145 28.30 12.28 52.01
C LEU A 145 28.73 11.51 53.27
N PRO A 146 28.53 12.06 54.50
CA PRO A 146 28.78 11.32 55.72
C PRO A 146 27.81 10.14 55.83
N VAL A 147 28.19 9.06 56.52
CA VAL A 147 27.32 7.90 56.76
C VAL A 147 26.03 8.36 57.46
N LEU A 148 24.94 8.41 56.71
CA LEU A 148 23.67 9.04 57.09
C LEU A 148 22.82 8.13 57.98
N GLU A 149 23.25 7.87 59.23
CA GLU A 149 22.34 7.31 60.22
C GLU A 149 21.26 8.35 60.58
N GLY A 150 20.02 8.14 60.10
CA GLY A 150 18.86 8.96 60.45
C GLY A 150 18.35 9.92 59.36
N PHE A 151 19.01 9.99 58.20
CA PHE A 151 18.56 10.76 57.04
C PHE A 151 18.08 9.82 55.91
N GLU A 152 17.25 10.36 55.02
CA GLU A 152 16.74 9.72 53.82
C GLU A 152 17.23 10.50 52.59
N VAL A 153 17.56 9.77 51.53
CA VAL A 153 18.02 10.33 50.26
C VAL A 153 16.98 10.01 49.19
N THR A 154 16.44 11.06 48.57
CA THR A 154 15.44 10.95 47.50
C THR A 154 15.95 11.64 46.25
N ILE A 155 15.69 11.04 45.09
CA ILE A 155 16.16 11.56 43.81
C ILE A 155 14.96 11.86 42.91
N LEU A 156 14.94 13.09 42.40
CA LEU A 156 13.95 13.58 41.47
C LEU A 156 14.54 13.62 40.07
N LEU A 157 13.82 13.09 39.08
CA LEU A 157 14.14 13.30 37.68
C LEU A 157 13.17 14.35 37.11
N ILE A 158 13.73 15.47 36.66
CA ILE A 158 12.98 16.60 36.11
C ILE A 158 13.48 16.86 34.69
N GLN A 159 12.58 17.15 33.74
CA GLN A 159 13.01 17.55 32.40
C GLN A 159 13.73 18.89 32.45
N GLN A 160 14.78 19.06 31.65
CA GLN A 160 15.63 20.24 31.64
C GLN A 160 14.87 21.54 31.31
N GLU A 161 13.81 21.44 30.50
CA GLU A 161 12.85 22.52 30.20
C GLU A 161 12.07 23.02 31.43
N HIS A 162 11.95 22.21 32.48
CA HIS A 162 11.23 22.52 33.72
C HIS A 162 12.17 22.79 34.90
N LYS A 163 13.39 23.28 34.64
CA LYS A 163 14.39 23.57 35.68
C LYS A 163 13.87 24.50 36.79
N ASP A 164 13.01 25.45 36.44
CA ASP A 164 12.43 26.44 37.37
C ASP A 164 11.58 25.79 38.48
N VAL A 165 11.10 24.56 38.28
CA VAL A 165 10.34 23.79 39.28
C VAL A 165 11.22 23.43 40.49
N LEU A 166 12.53 23.28 40.32
CA LEU A 166 13.47 22.99 41.40
C LEU A 166 13.50 24.10 42.46
N ASP A 167 13.41 25.36 42.01
CA ASP A 167 13.43 26.51 42.92
C ASP A 167 12.14 26.58 43.75
N LEU A 168 11.00 26.18 43.16
CA LEU A 168 9.72 26.06 43.86
C LEU A 168 9.78 24.93 44.91
N ILE A 169 10.31 23.77 44.53
CA ILE A 169 10.48 22.63 45.44
C ILE A 169 11.40 23.02 46.61
N LYS A 170 12.52 23.69 46.33
CA LYS A 170 13.47 24.14 47.36
C LYS A 170 12.82 25.06 48.39
N LYS A 171 11.94 25.98 47.94
CA LYS A 171 11.24 26.93 48.82
C LYS A 171 10.25 26.22 49.77
N GLU A 172 9.50 25.24 49.26
CA GLU A 172 8.55 24.46 50.06
C GLU A 172 9.26 23.48 51.02
N LEU A 173 10.35 22.85 50.58
CA LEU A 173 11.18 22.00 51.45
C LEU A 173 11.76 22.79 52.63
N LEU A 174 12.12 24.06 52.41
CA LEU A 174 12.58 24.97 53.48
C LEU A 174 11.48 25.22 54.52
N ALA A 175 10.22 25.35 54.08
CA ALA A 175 9.07 25.52 54.96
C ALA A 175 8.74 24.26 55.76
N ILE A 176 8.86 23.08 55.15
CA ILE A 176 8.56 21.78 55.78
C ILE A 176 9.65 21.37 56.79
N THR A 177 10.92 21.48 56.40
CA THR A 177 12.04 20.93 57.19
C THR A 177 12.63 21.92 58.20
N GLY A 178 12.34 23.22 58.03
CA GLY A 178 12.94 24.30 58.83
C GLY A 178 14.44 24.42 58.59
N ASP A 179 14.84 24.46 57.31
CA ASP A 179 16.24 24.55 56.86
C ASP A 179 17.11 23.32 57.18
N ARG A 180 16.48 22.14 57.29
CA ARG A 180 17.16 20.86 57.54
C ARG A 180 17.03 19.93 56.34
N PHE A 181 17.49 20.41 55.20
CA PHE A 181 17.63 19.60 54.00
C PHE A 181 18.79 20.12 53.15
N GLU A 182 19.36 19.25 52.34
CA GLU A 182 20.35 19.61 51.34
C GLU A 182 19.87 19.11 49.98
N MET A 183 19.97 19.95 48.95
CA MET A 183 19.51 19.63 47.60
C MET A 183 20.54 20.06 46.56
N THR A 184 21.00 19.10 45.76
CA THR A 184 21.99 19.30 44.70
C THR A 184 21.44 18.78 43.39
N SER A 185 21.63 19.53 42.30
CA SER A 185 21.17 19.15 40.95
C SER A 185 22.32 18.92 39.99
N THR A 186 22.22 17.85 39.20
CA THR A 186 23.19 17.46 38.15
C THR A 186 22.44 17.08 36.89
N THR A 187 22.96 17.42 35.71
CA THR A 187 22.38 17.04 34.41
C THR A 187 22.67 15.57 34.09
N VAL A 188 21.65 14.79 33.72
CA VAL A 188 21.74 13.35 33.41
C VAL A 188 22.00 13.11 31.93
N ASP A 189 21.23 13.79 31.08
CA ASP A 189 21.35 13.80 29.62
C ASP A 189 20.94 15.19 29.09
N ALA A 190 20.82 15.36 27.77
CA ALA A 190 20.48 16.64 27.14
C ALA A 190 19.04 17.12 27.45
N GLU A 191 18.21 16.28 28.07
CA GLU A 191 16.79 16.54 28.28
C GLU A 191 16.36 16.37 29.75
N THR A 192 17.22 15.80 30.62
CA THR A 192 16.87 15.39 31.98
C THR A 192 17.89 15.89 33.00
N LEU A 193 17.38 16.41 34.10
CA LEU A 193 18.12 16.89 35.25
C LEU A 193 17.74 16.06 36.49
N ALA A 194 18.74 15.53 37.17
CA ALA A 194 18.58 14.81 38.43
C ALA A 194 18.80 15.78 39.60
N ALA A 195 17.88 15.80 40.55
CA ALA A 195 18.06 16.51 41.80
C ALA A 195 18.06 15.53 42.98
N ILE A 196 19.15 15.53 43.74
CA ILE A 196 19.37 14.72 44.92
C ILE A 196 18.96 15.55 46.13
N MET A 197 18.14 14.98 47.00
CA MET A 197 17.66 15.62 48.23
C MET A 197 18.01 14.74 49.42
N VAL A 198 18.60 15.34 50.46
CA VAL A 198 18.92 14.69 51.72
C VAL A 198 18.16 15.38 52.84
N PHE A 199 17.35 14.64 53.60
CA PHE A 199 16.53 15.19 54.70
C PHE A 199 16.35 14.19 55.86
N PRO A 200 16.04 14.65 57.09
CA PRO A 200 15.80 13.75 58.22
C PRO A 200 14.58 12.85 58.00
N LYS A 201 14.70 11.55 58.33
CA LYS A 201 13.61 10.55 58.15
C LYS A 201 12.27 10.94 58.79
N LYS A 202 12.31 11.79 59.83
CA LYS A 202 11.11 12.31 60.50
C LYS A 202 10.15 13.05 59.54
N PHE A 203 10.66 13.65 58.46
CA PHE A 203 9.88 14.43 57.50
C PHE A 203 9.55 13.66 56.20
N SER A 204 9.85 12.36 56.15
CA SER A 204 9.68 11.52 54.97
C SER A 204 8.27 11.58 54.38
N GLU A 205 7.24 11.26 55.16
CA GLU A 205 5.86 11.21 54.64
C GLU A 205 5.35 12.57 54.13
N GLU A 206 5.71 13.66 54.80
CA GLU A 206 5.31 15.02 54.40
C GLU A 206 5.99 15.43 53.07
N ILE A 207 7.28 15.14 52.93
CA ILE A 207 8.06 15.46 51.73
C ILE A 207 7.58 14.63 50.53
N HIS A 208 7.33 13.33 50.71
CA HIS A 208 6.82 12.48 49.63
C HIS A 208 5.41 12.88 49.18
N SER A 209 4.54 13.25 50.13
CA SER A 209 3.20 13.74 49.82
C SER A 209 3.24 15.03 49.00
N PHE A 210 4.18 15.92 49.33
CA PHE A 210 4.42 17.14 48.57
C PHE A 210 4.95 16.85 47.15
N ILE A 211 5.99 16.02 47.00
CA ILE A 211 6.57 15.67 45.69
C ILE A 211 5.50 15.05 44.78
N TYR A 212 4.65 14.18 45.34
CA TYR A 212 3.53 13.59 44.60
C TYR A 212 2.52 14.64 44.14
N SER A 213 2.23 15.65 44.95
CA SER A 213 1.32 16.75 44.60
C SER A 213 1.83 17.64 43.45
N VAL A 214 3.15 17.74 43.28
CA VAL A 214 3.82 18.51 42.22
C VAL A 214 3.98 17.71 40.92
N ASN A 215 3.54 16.42 40.91
CA ASN A 215 3.59 15.53 39.75
C ASN A 215 5.01 15.33 39.18
N VAL A 216 6.02 15.27 40.05
CA VAL A 216 7.41 14.99 39.66
C VAL A 216 7.69 13.49 39.79
N ASN A 217 8.36 12.91 38.81
CA ASN A 217 8.75 11.50 38.82
C ASN A 217 9.85 11.27 39.87
N GLU A 218 9.46 10.64 40.98
CA GLU A 218 10.36 10.20 42.04
C GLU A 218 10.98 8.84 41.68
N VAL A 219 12.30 8.74 41.65
CA VAL A 219 12.97 7.44 41.54
C VAL A 219 13.27 6.93 42.95
N ARG A 220 12.41 6.04 43.44
CA ARG A 220 12.67 5.32 44.69
C ARG A 220 13.54 4.11 44.42
N LEU A 221 14.62 4.00 45.18
CA LEU A 221 15.36 2.75 45.30
C LEU A 221 14.48 1.73 46.02
N PRO A 222 14.32 0.51 45.50
CA PRO A 222 13.61 -0.55 46.22
C PRO A 222 14.21 -0.76 47.61
N LYS A 223 13.37 -1.12 48.60
CA LYS A 223 13.78 -1.27 50.01
C LYS A 223 14.96 -2.23 50.21
N GLU A 224 15.15 -3.17 49.29
CA GLU A 224 16.24 -4.14 49.25
C GLU A 224 17.63 -3.50 49.08
N TYR A 225 17.68 -2.32 48.45
CA TYR A 225 18.90 -1.54 48.20
C TYR A 225 19.08 -0.39 49.19
N SER A 226 18.05 -0.03 49.97
CA SER A 226 18.10 1.09 50.92
C SER A 226 18.99 0.78 52.13
N GLY A 227 20.00 1.61 52.39
CA GLY A 227 20.85 1.52 53.58
C GLY A 227 22.09 0.63 53.44
N ARG A 228 22.38 0.12 52.25
CA ARG A 228 23.65 -0.55 51.93
C ARG A 228 24.67 0.43 51.33
N PRO A 229 25.98 0.15 51.40
CA PRO A 229 26.98 0.91 50.65
C PRO A 229 26.67 0.92 49.14
N PHE A 230 26.88 2.05 48.46
CA PHE A 230 26.54 2.19 47.03
C PHE A 230 27.32 1.21 46.13
N TYR A 231 28.57 0.88 46.48
CA TYR A 231 29.33 -0.16 45.78
C TYR A 231 28.65 -1.55 45.84
N GLU A 232 28.06 -1.92 46.99
CA GLU A 232 27.28 -3.17 47.11
C GLU A 232 25.98 -3.10 46.31
N MET A 233 25.32 -1.94 46.28
CA MET A 233 24.10 -1.74 45.49
C MET A 233 24.38 -1.88 43.98
N TYR A 234 25.47 -1.28 43.49
CA TYR A 234 25.88 -1.38 42.10
C TYR A 234 26.18 -2.83 41.72
N ALA A 235 26.97 -3.54 42.55
CA ALA A 235 27.26 -4.96 42.34
C ALA A 235 25.99 -5.83 42.31
N LEU A 236 25.00 -5.54 43.18
CA LEU A 236 23.72 -6.25 43.22
C LEU A 236 22.83 -5.95 42.00
N LEU A 237 22.79 -4.70 41.53
CA LEU A 237 22.04 -4.32 40.33
C LEU A 237 22.66 -4.95 39.08
N GLU A 238 23.99 -4.93 38.98
CA GLU A 238 24.73 -5.53 37.88
C GLU A 238 24.51 -7.05 37.83
N ASP A 239 24.64 -7.74 38.97
CA ASP A 239 24.35 -9.18 39.08
C ASP A 239 22.88 -9.50 38.75
N SER A 240 21.92 -8.71 39.26
CA SER A 240 20.49 -8.91 38.95
C SER A 240 20.19 -8.70 37.45
N ARG A 241 20.83 -7.70 36.84
CA ARG A 241 20.70 -7.42 35.41
C ARG A 241 21.29 -8.55 34.57
N LEU A 242 22.50 -9.01 34.90
CA LEU A 242 23.16 -10.11 34.19
C LEU A 242 22.31 -11.39 34.29
N ARG A 243 21.79 -11.74 35.47
CA ARG A 243 20.88 -12.89 35.63
C ARG A 243 19.61 -12.75 34.80
N ALA A 244 19.00 -11.57 34.78
CA ALA A 244 17.80 -11.33 33.98
C ALA A 244 18.10 -11.43 32.46
N GLN A 245 19.24 -10.93 32.02
CA GLN A 245 19.70 -11.05 30.63
C GLN A 245 20.01 -12.50 30.25
N ASP A 246 20.66 -13.26 31.12
CA ASP A 246 20.94 -14.69 30.91
C ASP A 246 19.64 -15.50 30.84
N GLU A 247 18.66 -15.18 31.69
CA GLU A 247 17.35 -15.81 31.67
C GLU A 247 16.59 -15.48 30.38
N ILE A 248 16.63 -14.23 29.91
CA ILE A 248 16.07 -13.83 28.60
C ILE A 248 16.75 -14.62 27.48
N ALA A 249 18.08 -14.72 27.49
CA ALA A 249 18.83 -15.49 26.50
C ALA A 249 18.54 -17.00 26.57
N ARG A 250 18.18 -17.54 27.74
CA ARG A 250 17.69 -18.92 27.87
C ARG A 250 16.31 -19.07 27.24
N ILE A 251 15.38 -18.18 27.56
CA ILE A 251 14.02 -18.19 26.98
C ILE A 251 14.09 -18.05 25.45
N ASP A 252 14.96 -17.18 24.93
CA ASP A 252 15.14 -17.02 23.48
C ASP A 252 15.65 -18.29 22.81
N ARG A 253 16.58 -19.02 23.45
CA ARG A 253 17.04 -20.33 22.97
C ARG A 253 15.93 -21.38 22.99
N GLU A 254 15.11 -21.39 24.05
CA GLU A 254 13.95 -22.29 24.14
C GLU A 254 12.93 -21.99 23.04
N LEU A 255 12.57 -20.71 22.82
CA LEU A 255 11.66 -20.29 21.75
C LEU A 255 12.23 -20.59 20.36
N LEU A 256 13.55 -20.45 20.15
CA LEU A 256 14.21 -20.84 18.90
C LEU A 256 14.14 -22.35 18.66
N ALA A 257 14.28 -23.18 19.69
CA ALA A 257 14.14 -24.63 19.57
C ALA A 257 12.70 -25.04 19.19
N PHE A 258 11.70 -24.38 19.78
CA PHE A 258 10.29 -24.57 19.37
C PHE A 258 10.05 -24.11 17.93
N SER A 259 10.59 -22.95 17.55
CA SER A 259 10.47 -22.43 16.17
C SER A 259 11.11 -23.39 15.16
N ALA A 260 12.34 -23.88 15.42
CA ALA A 260 13.01 -24.82 14.52
C ALA A 260 12.22 -26.12 14.28
N THR A 261 11.41 -26.55 15.26
CA THR A 261 10.64 -27.80 15.17
C THR A 261 9.26 -27.58 14.53
N TRP A 262 8.55 -26.52 14.95
CA TRP A 262 7.12 -26.36 14.67
C TRP A 262 6.79 -25.26 13.68
N TYR A 263 7.71 -24.32 13.40
CA TYR A 263 7.41 -23.13 12.58
C TYR A 263 6.91 -23.51 11.18
N GLN A 264 7.60 -24.45 10.52
CA GLN A 264 7.22 -24.90 9.18
C GLN A 264 5.83 -25.57 9.17
N GLU A 265 5.54 -26.44 10.15
CA GLU A 265 4.22 -27.10 10.25
C GLU A 265 3.11 -26.08 10.56
N LEU A 266 3.36 -25.12 11.46
CA LEU A 266 2.40 -24.06 11.80
C LEU A 266 2.11 -23.13 10.62
N VAL A 267 3.10 -22.76 9.81
CA VAL A 267 2.93 -21.92 8.61
C VAL A 267 2.07 -22.64 7.57
N VAL A 268 2.34 -23.94 7.32
CA VAL A 268 1.56 -24.75 6.38
C VAL A 268 0.15 -24.97 6.89
N LEU A 269 -0.02 -25.32 8.18
CA LEU A 269 -1.34 -25.49 8.80
C LEU A 269 -2.15 -24.20 8.78
N LYS A 270 -1.53 -23.05 9.11
CA LYS A 270 -2.19 -21.75 9.00
C LYS A 270 -2.71 -21.52 7.59
N THR A 271 -1.87 -21.72 6.57
CA THR A 271 -2.25 -21.54 5.17
C THR A 271 -3.40 -22.47 4.77
N TYR A 272 -3.39 -23.71 5.24
CA TYR A 272 -4.45 -24.68 4.95
C TYR A 272 -5.76 -24.32 5.67
N LEU A 273 -5.69 -23.95 6.96
CA LEU A 273 -6.83 -23.49 7.74
C LEU A 273 -7.41 -22.17 7.20
N ASP A 274 -6.58 -21.26 6.70
CA ASP A 274 -7.02 -20.03 6.02
C ASP A 274 -7.83 -20.38 4.76
N ASN A 275 -7.38 -21.36 3.97
CA ASN A 275 -8.11 -21.84 2.80
C ASN A 275 -9.46 -22.46 3.19
N ILE A 276 -9.46 -23.35 4.20
CA ILE A 276 -10.69 -23.95 4.75
C ILE A 276 -11.61 -22.87 5.30
N HIS A 277 -11.10 -21.88 6.02
CA HIS A 277 -11.89 -20.79 6.57
C HIS A 277 -12.53 -19.95 5.46
N CYS A 278 -11.81 -19.67 4.37
CA CYS A 278 -12.36 -19.03 3.18
C CYS A 278 -13.45 -19.87 2.51
N GLU A 279 -13.24 -21.18 2.41
CA GLU A 279 -14.22 -22.13 1.87
C GLU A 279 -15.49 -22.17 2.73
N LEU A 280 -15.36 -22.36 4.05
CA LEU A 280 -16.45 -22.32 5.03
C LEU A 280 -17.16 -20.96 5.04
N GLY A 281 -16.41 -19.86 4.90
CA GLY A 281 -16.95 -18.52 4.75
C GLY A 281 -17.88 -18.38 3.54
N ALA A 282 -17.60 -19.10 2.45
CA ALA A 282 -18.46 -19.13 1.26
C ALA A 282 -19.79 -19.86 1.51
N TYR A 283 -19.83 -20.86 2.39
CA TYR A 283 -21.07 -21.56 2.76
C TYR A 283 -22.12 -20.62 3.39
N ARG A 284 -21.68 -19.52 4.01
CA ARG A 284 -22.58 -18.46 4.51
C ARG A 284 -23.36 -17.75 3.41
N ASN A 285 -22.86 -17.76 2.18
CA ASN A 285 -23.52 -17.14 1.03
C ASN A 285 -24.53 -18.07 0.37
N PHE A 286 -24.55 -19.36 0.72
CA PHE A 286 -25.48 -20.33 0.15
C PHE A 286 -26.79 -20.35 0.91
N GLY A 287 -27.87 -20.63 0.19
CA GLY A 287 -29.17 -20.91 0.79
C GLY A 287 -29.46 -22.41 0.78
N GLN A 288 -30.01 -22.93 1.87
CA GLN A 288 -30.44 -24.32 1.95
C GLN A 288 -31.89 -24.43 2.43
N SER A 289 -32.68 -25.24 1.73
CA SER A 289 -34.00 -25.73 2.16
C SER A 289 -33.89 -27.18 2.66
N GLU A 290 -35.00 -27.80 3.05
CA GLU A 290 -35.02 -29.20 3.49
C GLU A 290 -34.41 -30.16 2.45
N TYR A 291 -34.70 -29.96 1.16
CA TYR A 291 -34.36 -30.90 0.09
C TYR A 291 -33.40 -30.33 -0.98
N ALA A 292 -33.28 -29.01 -1.09
CA ALA A 292 -32.52 -28.36 -2.16
C ALA A 292 -31.60 -27.26 -1.63
N PHE A 293 -30.50 -27.02 -2.34
CA PHE A 293 -29.62 -25.88 -2.12
C PHE A 293 -29.73 -24.86 -3.26
N VAL A 294 -29.37 -23.61 -2.96
CA VAL A 294 -29.34 -22.50 -3.91
C VAL A 294 -28.03 -21.73 -3.73
N ILE A 295 -27.27 -21.60 -4.81
CA ILE A 295 -26.08 -20.75 -4.89
C ILE A 295 -26.36 -19.63 -5.89
N MET A 296 -26.15 -18.38 -5.49
CA MET A 296 -26.30 -17.22 -6.37
C MET A 296 -24.97 -16.50 -6.54
N GLY A 297 -24.76 -15.94 -7.73
CA GLY A 297 -23.53 -15.23 -8.01
C GLY A 297 -23.43 -14.71 -9.44
N TRP A 298 -22.27 -14.13 -9.73
CA TRP A 298 -21.91 -13.61 -11.04
C TRP A 298 -20.80 -14.43 -11.68
N ILE A 299 -20.94 -14.71 -12.97
CA ILE A 299 -19.95 -15.41 -13.77
C ILE A 299 -19.69 -14.64 -15.07
N PRO A 300 -18.44 -14.59 -15.58
CA PRO A 300 -18.18 -14.02 -16.89
C PRO A 300 -18.91 -14.81 -17.98
N LYS A 301 -19.55 -14.12 -18.94
CA LYS A 301 -20.34 -14.73 -20.03
C LYS A 301 -19.56 -15.78 -20.82
N LYS A 302 -18.23 -15.62 -20.93
CA LYS A 302 -17.33 -16.59 -21.57
C LYS A 302 -17.31 -17.96 -20.89
N HIS A 303 -17.50 -18.00 -19.55
CA HIS A 303 -17.43 -19.23 -18.76
C HIS A 303 -18.79 -19.91 -18.55
N VAL A 304 -19.90 -19.17 -18.65
CA VAL A 304 -21.28 -19.70 -18.41
C VAL A 304 -21.54 -21.03 -19.11
N LYS A 305 -21.30 -21.10 -20.43
CA LYS A 305 -21.59 -22.31 -21.22
C LYS A 305 -20.72 -23.50 -20.81
N LYS A 306 -19.43 -23.25 -20.53
CA LYS A 306 -18.49 -24.28 -20.09
C LYS A 306 -18.91 -24.85 -18.74
N THR A 307 -19.16 -23.99 -17.76
CA THR A 307 -19.61 -24.38 -16.42
C THR A 307 -20.94 -25.14 -16.46
N GLN A 308 -21.89 -24.70 -17.30
CA GLN A 308 -23.18 -25.37 -17.46
C GLN A 308 -23.05 -26.79 -18.03
N GLN A 309 -22.17 -26.99 -19.02
CA GLN A 309 -21.92 -28.30 -19.61
C GLN A 309 -21.23 -29.25 -18.62
N GLU A 310 -20.24 -28.75 -17.89
CA GLU A 310 -19.50 -29.53 -16.88
C GLU A 310 -20.39 -29.95 -15.70
N LEU A 311 -21.24 -29.04 -15.20
CA LEU A 311 -22.24 -29.37 -14.17
C LEU A 311 -23.23 -30.44 -14.65
N LYS A 312 -23.74 -30.30 -15.87
CA LYS A 312 -24.68 -31.27 -16.44
C LYS A 312 -24.03 -32.65 -16.62
N ALA A 313 -22.78 -32.69 -17.07
CA ALA A 313 -22.03 -33.94 -17.25
C ALA A 313 -21.73 -34.64 -15.93
N ARG A 314 -21.31 -33.89 -14.89
CA ARG A 314 -20.92 -34.47 -13.60
C ARG A 314 -22.09 -34.93 -12.74
N PHE A 315 -23.21 -34.21 -12.78
CA PHE A 315 -24.37 -34.46 -11.93
C PHE A 315 -25.56 -35.09 -12.66
N SER A 316 -25.36 -35.57 -13.90
CA SER A 316 -26.42 -36.19 -14.73
C SER A 316 -27.69 -35.34 -14.87
N GLY A 317 -27.53 -34.00 -14.87
CA GLY A 317 -28.64 -33.05 -14.95
C GLY A 317 -29.46 -32.83 -13.67
N ARG A 318 -29.09 -33.42 -12.52
CA ARG A 318 -29.74 -33.16 -11.22
C ARG A 318 -29.48 -31.73 -10.70
N VAL A 319 -28.33 -31.16 -11.08
CA VAL A 319 -27.93 -29.78 -10.75
C VAL A 319 -28.10 -28.92 -11.99
N VAL A 320 -28.80 -27.80 -11.85
CA VAL A 320 -29.11 -26.88 -12.95
C VAL A 320 -28.52 -25.51 -12.66
N LEU A 321 -27.83 -24.97 -13.66
CA LEU A 321 -27.41 -23.57 -13.69
C LEU A 321 -28.40 -22.79 -14.56
N CYS A 322 -29.07 -21.83 -13.93
CA CYS A 322 -30.05 -20.92 -14.54
C CYS A 322 -29.44 -19.53 -14.68
N GLU A 323 -29.57 -18.92 -15.86
CA GLU A 323 -29.31 -17.48 -16.01
C GLU A 323 -30.51 -16.70 -15.47
N LEU A 324 -30.27 -15.77 -14.53
CA LEU A 324 -31.32 -14.90 -14.02
C LEU A 324 -31.50 -13.68 -14.94
N PRO A 325 -32.74 -13.22 -15.18
CA PRO A 325 -32.96 -11.95 -15.86
C PRO A 325 -32.43 -10.82 -14.97
N THR A 326 -31.47 -10.05 -15.48
CA THR A 326 -30.85 -8.94 -14.75
C THR A 326 -31.47 -7.61 -15.15
N SER A 327 -32.01 -6.89 -14.18
CA SER A 327 -32.50 -5.51 -14.36
C SER A 327 -31.33 -4.52 -14.55
N GLU A 328 -31.63 -3.30 -15.01
CA GLU A 328 -30.61 -2.24 -15.11
C GLU A 328 -30.00 -1.91 -13.74
N LYS A 329 -30.79 -2.00 -12.65
CA LYS A 329 -30.30 -1.80 -11.28
C LYS A 329 -29.37 -2.91 -10.80
N ASP A 330 -29.65 -4.17 -11.14
CA ASP A 330 -28.79 -5.31 -10.77
C ASP A 330 -27.43 -5.26 -11.46
N MET A 331 -27.39 -4.63 -12.65
CA MET A 331 -26.15 -4.42 -13.40
C MET A 331 -25.26 -3.32 -12.82
N GLU A 332 -25.79 -2.44 -11.95
CA GLU A 332 -24.98 -1.44 -11.25
C GLU A 332 -24.14 -2.09 -10.15
N SER A 333 -24.63 -3.16 -9.51
CA SER A 333 -23.91 -3.96 -8.51
C SER A 333 -23.08 -5.09 -9.11
N ALA A 334 -23.10 -5.26 -10.43
CA ALA A 334 -22.36 -6.33 -11.10
C ALA A 334 -20.84 -6.15 -10.88
N PRO A 335 -20.10 -7.22 -10.54
CA PRO A 335 -18.67 -7.15 -10.36
C PRO A 335 -17.96 -6.93 -11.69
N VAL A 336 -16.78 -6.31 -11.62
CA VAL A 336 -15.99 -5.91 -12.78
C VAL A 336 -14.84 -6.88 -12.97
N PHE A 337 -14.79 -7.53 -14.13
CA PHE A 337 -13.71 -8.45 -14.51
C PHE A 337 -12.91 -7.90 -15.69
N TYR A 338 -11.63 -7.64 -15.45
CA TYR A 338 -10.69 -7.25 -16.49
C TYR A 338 -10.17 -8.47 -17.24
N ASP A 339 -10.29 -8.44 -18.56
CA ASP A 339 -9.76 -9.47 -19.46
C ASP A 339 -9.02 -8.79 -20.61
N ASN A 340 -7.88 -8.15 -20.29
CA ASN A 340 -7.09 -7.43 -21.28
C ASN A 340 -6.06 -8.31 -22.00
N PRO A 341 -5.70 -7.95 -23.25
CA PRO A 341 -4.63 -8.63 -23.98
C PRO A 341 -3.28 -8.42 -23.30
N PHE A 342 -2.28 -9.25 -23.67
CA PHE A 342 -0.98 -9.32 -23.00
C PHE A 342 -0.24 -7.97 -22.88
N TRP A 343 -0.42 -7.04 -23.83
CA TRP A 343 0.25 -5.74 -23.84
C TRP A 343 -0.45 -4.69 -22.95
N VAL A 344 -1.74 -4.87 -22.65
CA VAL A 344 -2.50 -4.01 -21.73
C VAL A 344 -2.50 -4.57 -20.30
N LYS A 345 -2.36 -5.90 -20.16
CA LYS A 345 -2.40 -6.60 -18.86
C LYS A 345 -1.51 -5.99 -17.76
N PRO A 346 -0.27 -5.54 -18.02
CA PRO A 346 0.54 -4.89 -16.99
C PRO A 346 -0.10 -3.62 -16.42
N PHE A 347 -0.84 -2.87 -17.24
CA PHE A 347 -1.50 -1.62 -16.85
C PHE A 347 -2.78 -1.84 -16.04
N GLU A 348 -3.35 -3.06 -16.03
CA GLU A 348 -4.45 -3.41 -15.11
C GLU A 348 -4.02 -3.24 -13.65
N PHE A 349 -2.73 -3.43 -13.35
CA PHE A 349 -2.19 -3.22 -12.01
C PHE A 349 -2.43 -1.78 -11.52
N ILE A 350 -2.22 -0.78 -12.38
CA ILE A 350 -2.50 0.63 -12.04
C ILE A 350 -4.00 0.81 -11.75
N MET A 351 -4.86 0.10 -12.49
CA MET A 351 -6.31 0.14 -12.27
C MET A 351 -6.77 -0.56 -10.99
N GLN A 352 -5.98 -1.48 -10.43
CA GLN A 352 -6.27 -2.09 -9.13
C GLN A 352 -5.98 -1.14 -7.95
N LEU A 353 -5.15 -0.12 -8.16
CA LEU A 353 -4.88 0.92 -7.16
C LEU A 353 -5.99 1.97 -7.07
N VAL A 354 -6.92 1.96 -8.02
CA VAL A 354 -8.04 2.90 -8.12
C VAL A 354 -9.34 2.13 -7.94
N THR A 355 -10.38 2.79 -7.43
CA THR A 355 -11.72 2.21 -7.33
C THR A 355 -12.17 1.72 -8.71
N PRO A 356 -12.68 0.48 -8.87
CA PRO A 356 -13.05 -0.07 -10.17
C PRO A 356 -14.08 0.78 -10.92
N PRO A 357 -14.08 0.75 -12.27
CA PRO A 357 -15.10 1.41 -13.08
C PRO A 357 -16.46 0.79 -12.78
N ARG A 358 -17.54 1.52 -13.06
CA ARG A 358 -18.86 0.88 -13.07
C ARG A 358 -18.95 -0.09 -14.25
N TYR A 359 -19.76 -1.13 -14.12
CA TYR A 359 -19.83 -2.21 -15.11
C TYR A 359 -20.13 -1.76 -16.56
N ARG A 360 -20.84 -0.63 -16.75
CA ARG A 360 -21.15 -0.07 -18.08
C ARG A 360 -20.17 1.01 -18.56
N GLU A 361 -19.13 1.32 -17.79
CA GLU A 361 -18.09 2.26 -18.19
C GLU A 361 -17.03 1.57 -19.06
N LEU A 362 -16.32 2.36 -19.85
CA LEU A 362 -15.21 1.91 -20.66
C LEU A 362 -13.98 1.62 -19.77
N ASP A 363 -13.31 0.49 -20.00
CA ASP A 363 -12.02 0.15 -19.39
C ASP A 363 -10.94 1.15 -19.82
N PRO A 364 -10.38 1.98 -18.93
CA PRO A 364 -9.33 2.94 -19.30
C PRO A 364 -7.97 2.28 -19.58
N SER A 365 -7.76 1.02 -19.19
CA SER A 365 -6.45 0.34 -19.26
C SER A 365 -5.81 0.34 -20.66
N PRO A 366 -6.54 0.10 -21.77
CA PRO A 366 -5.96 0.14 -23.12
C PRO A 366 -5.47 1.54 -23.53
N ILE A 367 -6.13 2.59 -23.05
CA ILE A 367 -5.75 3.97 -23.35
C ILE A 367 -4.52 4.34 -22.52
N LEU A 368 -4.53 3.94 -21.24
CA LEU A 368 -3.37 4.06 -20.36
C LEU A 368 -2.14 3.35 -20.97
N ALA A 369 -2.31 2.14 -21.52
CA ALA A 369 -1.23 1.38 -22.16
C ALA A 369 -0.59 2.07 -23.38
N ILE A 370 -1.28 3.03 -24.00
CA ILE A 370 -0.78 3.81 -25.13
C ILE A 370 -0.17 5.14 -24.67
N PHE A 371 -0.93 5.93 -23.90
CA PHE A 371 -0.53 7.28 -23.51
C PHE A 371 0.47 7.31 -22.35
N PHE A 372 0.46 6.33 -21.45
CA PHE A 372 1.41 6.29 -20.35
C PHE A 372 2.86 6.10 -20.83
N PRO A 373 3.19 5.09 -21.67
CA PRO A 373 4.53 4.97 -22.24
C PRO A 373 4.92 6.18 -23.09
N LEU A 374 3.97 6.76 -23.82
CA LEU A 374 4.21 7.96 -24.64
C LEU A 374 4.63 9.16 -23.79
N PHE A 375 3.88 9.47 -22.72
CA PHE A 375 4.21 10.57 -21.80
C PHE A 375 5.51 10.32 -21.06
N PHE A 376 5.74 9.09 -20.61
CA PHE A 376 7.00 8.71 -19.99
C PHE A 376 8.18 8.94 -20.94
N GLY A 377 8.04 8.52 -22.21
CA GLY A 377 9.08 8.69 -23.21
C GLY A 377 9.42 10.15 -23.51
N ILE A 378 8.40 11.03 -23.61
CA ILE A 378 8.61 12.47 -23.84
C ILE A 378 9.27 13.16 -22.64
N MET A 379 8.96 12.73 -21.42
CA MET A 379 9.58 13.29 -20.21
C MET A 379 11.03 12.82 -20.05
N VAL A 380 11.32 11.52 -20.17
CA VAL A 380 12.69 11.00 -20.03
C VAL A 380 13.55 11.44 -21.19
N GLY A 381 13.12 11.15 -22.43
CA GLY A 381 13.71 11.70 -23.64
C GLY A 381 15.21 11.48 -23.85
N ASP A 382 15.83 10.45 -23.26
CA ASP A 382 17.28 10.20 -23.34
C ASP A 382 17.55 8.72 -23.62
N ILE A 383 18.38 8.41 -24.61
CA ILE A 383 18.72 7.04 -25.01
C ILE A 383 19.46 6.31 -23.88
N GLY A 384 20.44 6.98 -23.25
CA GLY A 384 21.26 6.41 -22.19
C GLY A 384 20.42 6.04 -20.98
N TYR A 385 19.59 6.97 -20.51
CA TYR A 385 18.68 6.70 -19.39
C TYR A 385 17.63 5.65 -19.76
N GLY A 386 17.07 5.69 -20.97
CA GLY A 386 16.12 4.69 -21.45
C GLY A 386 16.69 3.27 -21.44
N LEU A 387 17.95 3.10 -21.85
CA LEU A 387 18.67 1.81 -21.83
C LEU A 387 18.96 1.34 -20.40
N VAL A 388 19.38 2.23 -19.50
CA VAL A 388 19.62 1.88 -18.09
C VAL A 388 18.32 1.44 -17.41
N ILE A 389 17.22 2.18 -17.63
CA ILE A 389 15.89 1.82 -17.10
C ILE A 389 15.42 0.48 -17.68
N LEU A 390 15.67 0.21 -18.97
CA LEU A 390 15.34 -1.07 -19.60
C LEU A 390 16.11 -2.23 -18.96
N ALA A 391 17.42 -2.07 -18.79
CA ALA A 391 18.27 -3.07 -18.14
C ALA A 391 17.81 -3.34 -16.70
N PHE A 392 17.55 -2.28 -15.94
CA PHE A 392 17.02 -2.38 -14.57
C PHE A 392 15.68 -3.14 -14.52
N ALA A 393 14.74 -2.81 -15.42
CA ALA A 393 13.44 -3.46 -15.47
C ALA A 393 13.55 -4.95 -15.86
N LEU A 394 14.45 -5.32 -16.77
CA LEU A 394 14.74 -6.71 -17.12
C LEU A 394 15.32 -7.50 -15.94
N VAL A 395 16.22 -6.88 -15.16
CA VAL A 395 16.78 -7.49 -13.94
C VAL A 395 15.69 -7.76 -12.91
N ILE A 396 14.81 -6.79 -12.65
CA ILE A 396 13.67 -6.98 -11.74
C ILE A 396 12.76 -8.11 -12.22
N ARG A 397 12.40 -8.11 -13.50
CA ARG A 397 11.55 -9.14 -14.10
C ARG A 397 12.17 -10.55 -13.97
N HIS A 398 13.49 -10.66 -14.05
CA HIS A 398 14.19 -11.94 -13.92
C HIS A 398 14.37 -12.38 -12.46
N ARG A 399 14.71 -11.46 -11.55
CA ARG A 399 15.03 -11.74 -10.14
C ARG A 399 13.79 -11.97 -9.27
N PHE A 400 12.68 -11.29 -9.58
CA PHE A 400 11.46 -11.28 -8.76
C PHE A 400 10.27 -11.92 -9.49
N ARG A 401 10.47 -13.12 -10.05
CA ARG A 401 9.43 -13.85 -10.80
C ARG A 401 8.24 -14.28 -9.95
N ALA A 402 8.45 -14.48 -8.65
CA ALA A 402 7.41 -14.89 -7.71
C ALA A 402 6.44 -13.74 -7.37
N MET A 403 6.93 -12.51 -7.32
CA MET A 403 6.11 -11.35 -6.97
C MET A 403 5.38 -10.78 -8.19
N ALA A 404 4.06 -10.99 -8.22
CA ALA A 404 3.19 -10.46 -9.29
C ALA A 404 3.27 -8.93 -9.44
N PHE A 405 3.40 -8.20 -8.32
CA PHE A 405 3.58 -6.75 -8.28
C PHE A 405 4.86 -6.31 -9.01
N ALA A 406 6.00 -6.88 -8.63
CA ALA A 406 7.31 -6.52 -9.19
C ALA A 406 7.36 -6.82 -10.69
N ARG A 407 6.75 -7.92 -11.13
CA ARG A 407 6.64 -8.27 -12.55
C ARG A 407 5.81 -7.24 -13.33
N SER A 408 4.64 -6.85 -12.82
CA SER A 408 3.78 -5.89 -13.52
C SER A 408 4.44 -4.52 -13.66
N LEU A 409 5.13 -4.06 -12.61
CA LEU A 409 5.89 -2.81 -12.64
C LEU A 409 7.07 -2.88 -13.64
N ALA A 410 7.82 -3.98 -13.63
CA ALA A 410 8.91 -4.19 -14.58
C ALA A 410 8.39 -4.19 -16.03
N ASP A 411 7.24 -4.83 -16.28
CA ASP A 411 6.64 -4.89 -17.61
C ASP A 411 6.21 -3.49 -18.10
N ILE A 412 5.63 -2.67 -17.22
CA ILE A 412 5.30 -1.27 -17.53
C ILE A 412 6.56 -0.47 -17.86
N LEU A 413 7.63 -0.63 -17.08
CA LEU A 413 8.91 0.06 -17.33
C LEU A 413 9.56 -0.38 -18.65
N ILE A 414 9.55 -1.67 -18.96
CA ILE A 414 10.07 -2.20 -20.24
C ILE A 414 9.33 -1.57 -21.41
N ILE A 415 7.99 -1.54 -21.36
CA ILE A 415 7.17 -0.93 -22.41
C ILE A 415 7.45 0.58 -22.51
N SER A 416 7.67 1.25 -21.38
CA SER A 416 7.92 2.71 -21.32
C SER A 416 9.33 3.12 -21.73
N SER A 417 10.33 2.25 -21.56
CA SER A 417 11.70 2.47 -22.04
C SER A 417 11.79 2.55 -23.57
N ILE A 418 10.92 1.86 -24.31
CA ILE A 418 10.95 1.86 -25.78
C ILE A 418 10.66 3.26 -26.33
N PRO A 419 9.55 3.95 -25.96
CA PRO A 419 9.35 5.35 -26.30
C PRO A 419 10.45 6.28 -25.79
N ALA A 420 11.01 6.05 -24.59
CA ALA A 420 12.09 6.90 -24.07
C ALA A 420 13.34 6.86 -24.96
N ILE A 421 13.73 5.69 -25.45
CA ILE A 421 14.84 5.53 -26.40
C ILE A 421 14.50 6.17 -27.75
N PHE A 422 13.27 5.99 -28.23
CA PHE A 422 12.82 6.59 -29.49
C PHE A 422 12.83 8.12 -29.44
N PHE A 423 12.30 8.73 -28.39
CA PHE A 423 12.33 10.18 -28.21
C PHE A 423 13.74 10.69 -27.92
N GLY A 424 14.58 9.93 -27.20
CA GLY A 424 15.99 10.27 -27.04
C GLY A 424 16.74 10.31 -28.37
N TYR A 425 16.44 9.39 -29.28
CA TYR A 425 16.96 9.45 -30.65
C TYR A 425 16.43 10.66 -31.43
N LEU A 426 15.14 10.98 -31.29
CA LEU A 426 14.55 12.16 -31.93
C LEU A 426 15.20 13.46 -31.44
N PHE A 427 15.48 13.56 -30.14
CA PHE A 427 16.11 14.72 -29.52
C PHE A 427 17.62 14.75 -29.69
N GLY A 428 18.25 13.61 -30.01
CA GLY A 428 19.70 13.47 -30.09
C GLY A 428 20.40 13.39 -28.73
N GLU A 429 19.68 12.97 -27.69
CA GLU A 429 20.14 13.00 -26.29
C GLU A 429 20.66 11.62 -25.84
N PHE A 430 21.91 11.58 -25.38
CA PHE A 430 22.53 10.40 -24.78
C PHE A 430 23.34 10.85 -23.56
N PHE A 431 22.85 10.55 -22.36
CA PHE A 431 23.37 11.13 -21.11
C PHE A 431 23.46 12.66 -21.20
N GLY A 432 22.41 13.32 -21.69
CA GLY A 432 22.41 14.74 -22.04
C GLY A 432 23.13 15.03 -23.36
N ASP A 433 24.07 15.97 -23.34
CA ASP A 433 24.84 16.45 -24.49
C ASP A 433 26.09 15.59 -24.82
N PHE A 434 26.34 14.52 -24.07
CA PHE A 434 27.53 13.67 -24.28
C PHE A 434 27.53 13.00 -25.66
N GLY A 435 26.38 12.54 -26.15
CA GLY A 435 26.23 11.97 -27.50
C GLY A 435 26.57 12.95 -28.63
N GLU A 436 26.27 14.23 -28.42
CA GLU A 436 26.57 15.31 -29.37
C GLU A 436 28.07 15.67 -29.35
N HIS A 437 28.68 15.75 -28.16
CA HIS A 437 30.13 15.99 -28.02
C HIS A 437 30.99 14.89 -28.65
N MET A 438 30.53 13.64 -28.63
CA MET A 438 31.20 12.50 -29.26
C MET A 438 30.87 12.33 -30.75
N GLY A 439 29.93 13.12 -31.30
CA GLY A 439 29.50 13.04 -32.69
C GLY A 439 28.72 11.76 -33.04
N TRP A 440 28.14 11.08 -32.07
CA TRP A 440 27.40 9.81 -32.28
C TRP A 440 25.96 10.05 -32.74
N PHE A 441 25.34 11.10 -32.22
CA PHE A 441 23.96 11.45 -32.50
C PHE A 441 23.85 12.96 -32.66
N HIS A 442 23.09 13.40 -33.67
CA HIS A 442 22.72 14.79 -33.85
C HIS A 442 21.20 14.92 -33.71
N PRO A 443 20.68 15.99 -33.09
CA PRO A 443 19.25 16.23 -33.00
C PRO A 443 18.60 16.15 -34.38
N VAL A 444 17.52 15.39 -34.51
CA VAL A 444 16.88 15.19 -35.81
C VAL A 444 16.27 16.52 -36.27
N HIS A 445 16.66 16.98 -37.46
CA HIS A 445 16.00 18.10 -38.12
C HIS A 445 14.70 17.62 -38.75
N PHE A 446 13.57 17.91 -38.11
CA PHE A 446 12.25 17.56 -38.59
C PHE A 446 11.34 18.79 -38.56
N LEU A 447 10.56 19.02 -39.63
CA LEU A 447 9.68 20.19 -39.76
C LEU A 447 10.40 21.56 -39.78
N GLY A 448 11.69 21.61 -40.15
CA GLY A 448 12.47 22.85 -40.18
C GLY A 448 12.94 23.36 -38.81
N ILE A 449 12.81 22.52 -37.77
CA ILE A 449 13.23 22.82 -36.39
C ILE A 449 14.30 21.82 -35.97
N THR A 450 15.33 22.28 -35.27
CA THR A 450 16.29 21.43 -34.56
C THR A 450 15.61 20.91 -33.29
N TRP A 451 15.34 19.61 -33.18
CA TRP A 451 14.67 19.06 -32.00
C TRP A 451 15.60 18.90 -30.79
N ASN A 452 16.44 19.90 -30.51
CA ASN A 452 17.11 20.00 -29.22
C ASN A 452 16.12 20.59 -28.21
N ARG A 453 15.86 19.90 -27.10
CA ARG A 453 14.85 20.34 -26.14
C ARG A 453 15.15 21.70 -25.53
N VAL A 454 16.42 22.03 -25.35
CA VAL A 454 16.86 23.31 -24.79
C VAL A 454 16.57 24.47 -25.73
N ASP A 455 16.75 24.27 -27.04
CA ASP A 455 16.51 25.31 -28.04
C ASP A 455 15.03 25.37 -28.48
N ALA A 456 14.32 24.24 -28.40
CA ALA A 456 12.94 24.07 -28.85
C ALA A 456 11.92 24.09 -27.71
N MET A 457 12.12 24.90 -26.67
CA MET A 457 11.21 24.97 -25.51
C MET A 457 9.76 25.31 -25.89
N ILE A 458 9.56 26.32 -26.75
CA ILE A 458 8.21 26.74 -27.19
C ILE A 458 7.53 25.65 -28.03
N PRO A 459 8.16 25.07 -29.07
CA PRO A 459 7.62 23.91 -29.79
C PRO A 459 7.26 22.72 -28.88
N MET A 460 8.09 22.42 -27.88
CA MET A 460 7.83 21.34 -26.93
C MET A 460 6.65 21.64 -26.00
N LEU A 461 6.48 22.90 -25.57
CA LEU A 461 5.31 23.32 -24.83
C LEU A 461 4.03 23.19 -25.67
N VAL A 462 4.08 23.60 -26.94
CA VAL A 462 2.96 23.46 -27.88
C VAL A 462 2.62 21.99 -28.11
N LEU A 463 3.61 21.12 -28.30
CA LEU A 463 3.42 19.67 -28.42
C LEU A 463 2.77 19.09 -27.16
N ALA A 464 3.26 19.47 -25.98
CA ALA A 464 2.72 19.00 -24.71
C ALA A 464 1.25 19.42 -24.52
N ILE A 465 0.93 20.68 -24.80
CA ILE A 465 -0.45 21.18 -24.74
C ILE A 465 -1.32 20.48 -25.78
N LEU A 466 -0.83 20.28 -27.01
CA LEU A 466 -1.56 19.56 -28.06
C LEU A 466 -1.90 18.13 -27.65
N LEU A 467 -0.95 17.40 -27.07
CA LEU A 467 -1.20 16.07 -26.50
C LEU A 467 -2.25 16.11 -25.39
N GLY A 468 -2.21 17.14 -24.54
CA GLY A 468 -3.23 17.37 -23.52
C GLY A 468 -4.61 17.61 -24.09
N VAL A 469 -4.72 18.44 -25.13
CA VAL A 469 -5.96 18.67 -25.88
C VAL A 469 -6.50 17.35 -26.42
N ILE A 470 -5.68 16.58 -27.15
CA ILE A 470 -6.09 15.30 -27.74
C ILE A 470 -6.57 14.32 -26.66
N HIS A 471 -5.82 14.20 -25.55
CA HIS A 471 -6.13 13.26 -24.48
C HIS A 471 -7.42 13.66 -23.73
N VAL A 472 -7.61 14.94 -23.41
CA VAL A 472 -8.83 15.44 -22.75
C VAL A 472 -10.06 15.32 -23.66
N LEU A 473 -9.94 15.66 -24.94
CA LEU A 473 -11.02 15.50 -25.92
C LEU A 473 -11.43 14.02 -26.05
N LEU A 474 -10.45 13.11 -26.11
CA LEU A 474 -10.71 11.67 -26.10
C LEU A 474 -11.48 11.25 -24.85
N GLY A 475 -11.12 11.78 -23.68
CA GLY A 475 -11.83 11.52 -22.41
C GLY A 475 -13.28 11.97 -22.47
N LEU A 476 -13.55 13.15 -23.02
CA LEU A 476 -14.93 13.65 -23.18
C LEU A 476 -15.74 12.83 -24.18
N VAL A 477 -15.13 12.36 -25.28
CA VAL A 477 -15.79 11.46 -26.24
C VAL A 477 -16.18 10.14 -25.58
N ILE A 478 -15.32 9.59 -24.73
CA ILE A 478 -15.64 8.39 -23.93
C ILE A 478 -16.75 8.68 -22.94
N GLY A 479 -16.74 9.86 -22.29
CA GLY A 479 -17.81 10.30 -21.40
C GLY A 479 -19.17 10.37 -22.11
N ILE A 480 -19.22 10.90 -23.34
CA ILE A 480 -20.41 10.92 -24.18
C ILE A 480 -20.88 9.49 -24.48
N ARG A 481 -19.96 8.58 -24.86
CA ARG A 481 -20.29 7.17 -25.10
C ARG A 481 -20.89 6.51 -23.85
N ASN A 482 -20.28 6.71 -22.68
CA ASN A 482 -20.77 6.17 -21.41
C ASN A 482 -22.18 6.72 -21.08
N ALA A 483 -22.42 8.02 -21.31
CA ALA A 483 -23.73 8.65 -21.09
C ALA A 483 -24.82 8.11 -22.02
N VAL A 484 -24.48 7.79 -23.28
CA VAL A 484 -25.40 7.15 -24.23
C VAL A 484 -25.76 5.72 -23.78
N ILE A 485 -24.76 4.95 -23.35
CA ILE A 485 -24.96 3.55 -22.89
C ILE A 485 -25.78 3.49 -21.60
N THR A 486 -25.56 4.43 -20.68
CA THR A 486 -26.29 4.54 -19.41
C THR A 486 -27.64 5.25 -19.55
N LYS A 487 -27.99 5.75 -20.75
CA LYS A 487 -29.22 6.49 -21.07
C LYS A 487 -29.50 7.72 -20.20
N LYS A 488 -28.48 8.28 -19.54
CA LYS A 488 -28.61 9.47 -18.69
C LYS A 488 -28.52 10.75 -19.53
N ARG A 489 -29.68 11.33 -19.87
CA ARG A 489 -29.79 12.53 -20.73
C ARG A 489 -29.05 13.77 -20.20
N LYS A 490 -29.03 13.99 -18.88
CA LYS A 490 -28.36 15.15 -18.26
C LYS A 490 -26.83 15.10 -18.45
N HIS A 491 -26.21 13.96 -18.12
CA HIS A 491 -24.77 13.75 -18.33
C HIS A 491 -24.38 13.84 -19.81
N LEU A 492 -25.26 13.41 -20.72
CA LEU A 492 -25.02 13.53 -22.16
C LEU A 492 -24.93 14.99 -22.61
N TYR A 493 -25.88 15.84 -22.20
CA TYR A 493 -25.86 17.26 -22.56
C TYR A 493 -24.66 18.00 -21.97
N GLU A 494 -24.29 17.68 -20.72
CA GLU A 494 -23.11 18.20 -20.06
C GLU A 494 -21.82 17.87 -20.83
N LYS A 495 -21.54 16.58 -21.08
CA LYS A 495 -20.29 16.17 -21.75
C LYS A 495 -20.23 16.65 -23.21
N CYS A 496 -21.36 16.67 -23.91
CA CYS A 496 -21.44 17.21 -25.27
C CYS A 496 -21.22 18.74 -25.28
N GLY A 497 -21.83 19.46 -24.35
CA GLY A 497 -21.64 20.90 -24.20
C GLY A 497 -20.19 21.24 -23.87
N MET A 498 -19.55 20.51 -22.96
CA MET A 498 -18.13 20.71 -22.64
C MET A 498 -17.21 20.46 -23.83
N LEU A 499 -17.45 19.40 -24.61
CA LEU A 499 -16.69 19.11 -25.82
C LEU A 499 -16.75 20.29 -26.80
N LEU A 500 -17.96 20.79 -27.08
CA LEU A 500 -18.16 21.92 -27.98
C LEU A 500 -17.54 23.21 -27.44
N MET A 501 -17.65 23.49 -26.13
CA MET A 501 -17.00 24.65 -25.50
C MET A 501 -15.48 24.62 -25.65
N ILE A 502 -14.85 23.47 -25.40
CA ILE A 502 -13.39 23.35 -25.45
C ILE A 502 -12.89 23.48 -26.88
N VAL A 503 -13.56 22.84 -27.85
CA VAL A 503 -13.23 22.98 -29.27
C VAL A 503 -13.38 24.45 -29.70
N ALA A 504 -14.47 25.12 -29.30
CA ALA A 504 -14.69 26.52 -29.61
C ALA A 504 -13.60 27.44 -29.01
N LEU A 505 -13.21 27.19 -27.75
CA LEU A 505 -12.15 27.94 -27.08
C LEU A 505 -10.80 27.76 -27.78
N ILE A 506 -10.46 26.53 -28.21
CA ILE A 506 -9.22 26.26 -28.93
C ILE A 506 -9.22 26.99 -30.28
N VAL A 507 -10.31 26.93 -31.04
CA VAL A 507 -10.44 27.66 -32.32
C VAL A 507 -10.34 29.17 -32.11
N LEU A 508 -10.93 29.70 -31.03
CA LEU A 508 -10.84 31.13 -30.70
C LEU A 508 -9.41 31.54 -30.33
N ILE A 509 -8.72 30.77 -29.50
CA ILE A 509 -7.33 31.07 -29.11
C ILE A 509 -6.39 31.00 -30.33
N THR A 510 -6.56 30.00 -31.19
CA THR A 510 -5.71 29.80 -32.38
C THR A 510 -5.98 30.83 -33.49
N THR A 511 -7.23 31.29 -33.64
CA THR A 511 -7.55 32.41 -34.54
C THR A 511 -6.97 33.73 -34.02
N LEU A 512 -7.11 34.04 -32.73
CA LEU A 512 -6.52 35.22 -32.11
C LEU A 512 -4.98 35.24 -32.17
N ALA A 513 -4.36 34.06 -32.09
CA ALA A 513 -2.91 33.90 -32.23
C ALA A 513 -2.42 33.98 -33.71
N GLY A 514 -3.33 34.15 -34.68
CA GLY A 514 -2.98 34.32 -36.09
C GLY A 514 -2.69 33.02 -36.86
N PHE A 515 -2.96 31.84 -36.28
CA PHE A 515 -2.73 30.56 -36.95
C PHE A 515 -3.88 30.12 -37.85
N LEU A 516 -5.09 30.65 -37.65
CA LEU A 516 -6.29 30.36 -38.43
C LEU A 516 -6.88 31.64 -39.05
N PRO A 517 -7.61 31.55 -40.19
CA PRO A 517 -8.28 32.70 -40.78
C PRO A 517 -9.30 33.33 -39.83
N GLU A 518 -9.44 34.67 -39.85
CA GLU A 518 -10.43 35.40 -39.03
C GLU A 518 -11.88 34.91 -39.24
N VAL A 519 -12.18 34.34 -40.42
CA VAL A 519 -13.47 33.74 -40.75
C VAL A 519 -13.83 32.57 -39.81
N ALA A 520 -12.85 31.87 -39.24
CA ALA A 520 -13.07 30.80 -38.26
C ALA A 520 -13.56 31.31 -36.89
N MET A 521 -13.55 32.63 -36.63
CA MET A 521 -14.09 33.21 -35.42
C MET A 521 -15.63 33.10 -35.34
N TYR A 522 -16.33 33.28 -36.46
CA TYR A 522 -17.79 33.18 -36.52
C TYR A 522 -18.33 31.79 -36.09
N PRO A 523 -17.84 30.65 -36.63
CA PRO A 523 -18.29 29.34 -36.18
C PRO A 523 -17.86 29.04 -34.73
N ALA A 524 -16.72 29.56 -34.26
CA ALA A 524 -16.30 29.41 -32.86
C ALA A 524 -17.28 30.10 -31.89
N ILE A 525 -17.66 31.35 -32.17
CA ILE A 525 -18.65 32.08 -31.37
C ILE A 525 -20.00 31.35 -31.40
N ALA A 526 -20.44 30.86 -32.56
CA ALA A 526 -21.67 30.09 -32.69
C ALA A 526 -21.63 28.81 -31.82
N LEU A 527 -20.50 28.09 -31.80
CA LEU A 527 -20.32 26.91 -30.95
C LEU A 527 -20.41 27.26 -29.46
N VAL A 528 -19.81 28.38 -29.02
CA VAL A 528 -19.95 28.84 -27.62
C VAL A 528 -21.42 29.11 -27.26
N ILE A 529 -22.15 29.78 -28.15
CA ILE A 529 -23.56 30.11 -27.95
C ILE A 529 -24.41 28.84 -27.81
N VAL A 530 -24.10 27.78 -28.57
CA VAL A 530 -24.81 26.49 -28.49
C VAL A 530 -24.39 25.71 -27.25
N ALA A 531 -23.10 25.72 -26.92
CA ALA A 531 -22.55 24.88 -25.88
C ALA A 531 -22.90 25.36 -24.46
N LEU A 532 -23.04 26.67 -24.24
CA LEU A 532 -23.41 27.24 -22.95
C LEU A 532 -24.80 26.77 -22.44
N PRO A 533 -25.88 26.82 -23.23
CA PRO A 533 -27.18 26.22 -22.86
C PRO A 533 -27.10 24.73 -22.57
N LEU A 534 -26.34 23.95 -23.37
CA LEU A 534 -26.21 22.50 -23.16
C LEU A 534 -25.59 22.18 -21.79
N ILE A 535 -24.58 22.93 -21.39
CA ILE A 535 -23.92 22.77 -20.08
C ILE A 535 -24.88 23.15 -18.94
N LEU A 536 -25.57 24.27 -19.07
CA LEU A 536 -26.54 24.72 -18.07
C LEU A 536 -27.70 23.73 -17.89
N LEU A 537 -28.17 23.11 -18.98
CA LEU A 537 -29.23 22.09 -18.94
C LEU A 537 -28.74 20.76 -18.33
N GLY A 538 -27.46 20.41 -18.51
CA GLY A 538 -26.87 19.17 -18.00
C GLY A 538 -26.51 19.26 -16.52
N ALA A 539 -25.67 20.24 -16.15
CA ALA A 539 -25.03 20.35 -14.83
C ALA A 539 -25.31 21.68 -14.11
N GLY A 540 -26.10 22.58 -14.69
CA GLY A 540 -26.38 23.89 -14.11
C GLY A 540 -25.12 24.75 -13.96
N ILE A 541 -25.04 25.53 -12.88
CA ILE A 541 -23.91 26.43 -12.59
C ILE A 541 -22.61 25.64 -12.41
N PHE A 542 -22.67 24.43 -11.83
CA PHE A 542 -21.49 23.58 -11.62
C PHE A 542 -20.80 23.19 -12.94
N GLY A 543 -21.55 23.07 -14.04
CA GLY A 543 -20.97 22.79 -15.36
C GLY A 543 -20.03 23.90 -15.86
N THR A 544 -20.24 25.16 -15.46
CA THR A 544 -19.32 26.26 -15.81
C THR A 544 -17.98 26.17 -15.08
N ILE A 545 -18.00 25.70 -13.82
CA ILE A 545 -16.80 25.44 -13.02
C ILE A 545 -16.01 24.28 -13.65
N GLU A 546 -16.71 23.25 -14.13
CA GLU A 546 -16.08 22.10 -14.78
C GLU A 546 -15.38 22.48 -16.10
N VAL A 547 -15.92 23.44 -16.87
CA VAL A 547 -15.23 23.97 -18.05
C VAL A 547 -13.89 24.62 -17.66
N MET A 548 -13.88 25.47 -16.63
CA MET A 548 -12.65 26.12 -16.16
C MET A 548 -11.64 25.10 -15.63
N SER A 549 -12.11 24.10 -14.88
CA SER A 549 -11.28 22.97 -14.47
C SER A 549 -10.71 22.22 -15.67
N THR A 550 -11.49 22.00 -16.73
CA THR A 550 -11.02 21.28 -17.92
C THR A 550 -9.95 22.05 -18.70
N VAL A 551 -10.04 23.38 -18.77
CA VAL A 551 -8.97 24.21 -19.31
C VAL A 551 -7.71 24.09 -18.45
N GLY A 552 -7.84 24.12 -17.11
CA GLY A 552 -6.72 23.88 -16.19
C GLY A 552 -6.09 22.49 -16.36
N ASN A 553 -6.91 21.46 -16.63
CA ASN A 553 -6.44 20.10 -16.91
C ASN A 553 -5.61 20.06 -18.20
N ILE A 554 -6.02 20.77 -19.27
CA ILE A 554 -5.23 20.86 -20.52
C ILE A 554 -3.91 21.58 -20.27
N LEU A 555 -3.92 22.71 -19.55
CA LEU A 555 -2.70 23.45 -19.25
C LEU A 555 -1.73 22.66 -18.36
N SER A 556 -2.23 21.75 -17.53
CA SER A 556 -1.39 20.87 -16.69
C SER A 556 -0.48 19.95 -17.50
N TYR A 557 -0.75 19.72 -18.78
CA TYR A 557 0.15 18.96 -19.67
C TYR A 557 1.45 19.69 -19.99
N ALA A 558 1.54 21.00 -19.79
CA ALA A 558 2.82 21.74 -19.85
C ALA A 558 3.90 21.12 -18.94
N ARG A 559 3.48 20.35 -17.92
CA ARG A 559 4.36 19.58 -17.07
C ARG A 559 5.20 18.52 -17.81
N LEU A 560 4.70 17.95 -18.90
CA LEU A 560 5.45 17.03 -19.76
C LEU A 560 6.75 17.68 -20.26
N MET A 561 6.64 18.92 -20.72
CA MET A 561 7.78 19.74 -21.14
C MET A 561 8.66 20.07 -19.93
N ALA A 562 8.08 20.59 -18.84
CA ALA A 562 8.84 21.09 -17.69
C ALA A 562 9.73 20.02 -17.02
N ILE A 563 9.19 18.83 -16.78
CA ILE A 563 9.91 17.75 -16.10
C ILE A 563 11.08 17.28 -16.95
N GLY A 564 10.84 17.02 -18.23
CA GLY A 564 11.91 16.50 -19.02
C GLY A 564 12.96 17.57 -19.38
N MET A 565 12.57 18.85 -19.50
CA MET A 565 13.53 19.95 -19.56
C MET A 565 14.45 19.97 -18.33
N ALA A 566 13.88 19.80 -17.13
CA ALA A 566 14.67 19.75 -15.91
C ALA A 566 15.65 18.57 -15.90
N SER A 567 15.23 17.40 -16.42
CA SER A 567 16.09 16.22 -16.51
C SER A 567 17.27 16.40 -17.48
N VAL A 568 17.04 17.04 -18.63
CA VAL A 568 18.10 17.33 -19.61
C VAL A 568 19.07 18.38 -19.09
N ILE A 569 18.56 19.45 -18.48
CA ILE A 569 19.41 20.49 -17.86
C ILE A 569 20.28 19.87 -16.76
N LEU A 570 19.71 18.97 -15.94
CA LEU A 570 20.49 18.28 -14.91
C LEU A 570 21.57 17.37 -15.52
N ALA A 571 21.27 16.69 -16.64
CA ALA A 571 22.26 15.89 -17.36
C ALA A 571 23.42 16.74 -17.91
N ILE A 572 23.10 17.89 -18.53
CA ILE A 572 24.11 18.84 -19.03
C ILE A 572 24.96 19.39 -17.88
N VAL A 573 24.34 19.72 -16.73
CA VAL A 573 25.06 20.16 -15.53
C VAL A 573 25.97 19.05 -15.00
N ALA A 574 25.54 17.79 -15.03
CA ALA A 574 26.38 16.65 -14.64
C ALA A 574 27.63 16.54 -15.52
N ASN A 575 27.47 16.66 -16.85
CA ASN A 575 28.58 16.62 -17.80
C ASN A 575 29.53 17.81 -17.61
N ARG A 576 28.99 19.03 -17.49
CA ARG A 576 29.79 20.25 -17.30
C ARG A 576 30.57 20.25 -15.99
N LEU A 577 29.93 19.88 -14.88
CA LEU A 577 30.61 19.79 -13.59
C LEU A 577 31.64 18.66 -13.60
N GLY A 578 31.33 17.51 -14.21
CA GLY A 578 32.29 16.42 -14.37
C GLY A 578 33.54 16.81 -15.14
N GLY A 579 33.39 17.61 -16.20
CA GLY A 579 34.49 18.11 -17.02
C GLY A 579 35.25 19.31 -16.43
N ALA A 580 34.70 19.99 -15.43
CA ALA A 580 35.28 21.20 -14.85
C ALA A 580 36.34 20.93 -13.76
N PHE A 581 36.40 19.73 -13.19
CA PHE A 581 37.40 19.38 -12.18
C PHE A 581 38.76 19.09 -12.80
N GLU A 582 39.83 19.70 -12.26
CA GLU A 582 41.21 19.45 -12.68
C GLU A 582 41.66 17.99 -12.43
N ILE A 583 41.07 17.34 -11.41
CA ILE A 583 41.31 15.93 -11.09
C ILE A 583 40.22 15.08 -11.74
N ALA A 584 40.60 14.35 -12.80
CA ALA A 584 39.68 13.53 -13.60
C ALA A 584 38.86 12.53 -12.76
N ILE A 585 39.45 11.93 -11.73
CA ILE A 585 38.76 10.96 -10.87
C ILE A 585 37.61 11.62 -10.10
N ILE A 586 37.83 12.82 -9.56
CA ILE A 586 36.81 13.56 -8.81
C ILE A 586 35.68 13.98 -9.76
N GLY A 587 36.03 14.46 -10.96
CA GLY A 587 35.06 14.81 -11.99
C GLY A 587 34.17 13.64 -12.40
N ILE A 588 34.74 12.45 -12.61
CA ILE A 588 33.99 11.24 -12.96
C ILE A 588 33.04 10.83 -11.82
N ILE A 589 33.50 10.88 -10.56
CA ILE A 589 32.66 10.52 -9.40
C ILE A 589 31.47 11.47 -9.29
N VAL A 590 31.69 12.79 -9.44
CA VAL A 590 30.62 13.79 -9.37
C VAL A 590 29.62 13.62 -10.52
N ALA A 591 30.12 13.43 -11.74
CA ALA A 591 29.25 13.18 -12.91
C ALA A 591 28.42 11.90 -12.72
N LEU A 592 29.05 10.81 -12.28
CA LEU A 592 28.36 9.54 -12.02
C LEU A 592 27.25 9.70 -10.97
N LEU A 593 27.54 10.42 -9.89
CA LEU A 593 26.56 10.68 -8.83
C LEU A 593 25.36 11.49 -9.35
N LEU A 594 25.62 12.55 -10.14
CA LEU A 594 24.55 13.38 -10.70
C LEU A 594 23.74 12.64 -11.78
N HIS A 595 24.38 11.81 -12.62
CA HIS A 595 23.67 10.95 -13.55
C HIS A 595 22.86 9.87 -12.84
N ALA A 596 23.39 9.25 -11.77
CA ALA A 596 22.65 8.29 -10.97
C ALA A 596 21.41 8.93 -10.33
N LEU A 597 21.55 10.14 -9.78
CA LEU A 597 20.42 10.92 -9.28
C LEU A 597 19.41 11.20 -10.40
N ASN A 598 19.86 11.62 -11.57
CA ASN A 598 18.97 11.92 -12.69
C ASN A 598 18.24 10.66 -13.19
N ILE A 599 18.89 9.49 -13.21
CA ILE A 599 18.25 8.21 -13.58
C ILE A 599 17.15 7.86 -12.59
N VAL A 600 17.40 8.00 -11.28
CA VAL A 600 16.38 7.78 -10.25
C VAL A 600 15.20 8.73 -10.47
N LEU A 601 15.46 10.02 -10.66
CA LEU A 601 14.42 11.01 -10.93
C LEU A 601 13.66 10.71 -12.24
N ALA A 602 14.35 10.28 -13.29
CA ALA A 602 13.78 9.91 -14.59
C ALA A 602 12.92 8.65 -14.52
N MET A 603 13.16 7.75 -13.55
CA MET A 603 12.31 6.58 -13.33
C MET A 603 11.03 6.94 -12.55
N PHE A 604 11.14 7.72 -11.48
CA PHE A 604 10.02 8.01 -10.58
C PHE A 604 9.18 9.22 -11.01
N SER A 605 9.81 10.35 -11.32
CA SER A 605 9.09 11.60 -11.57
C SER A 605 8.18 11.50 -12.81
N PRO A 606 8.65 11.00 -13.98
CA PRO A 606 7.79 10.78 -15.12
C PRO A 606 6.64 9.79 -14.87
N SER A 607 6.89 8.71 -14.13
CA SER A 607 5.86 7.72 -13.80
C SER A 607 4.74 8.33 -12.96
N ILE A 608 5.07 9.08 -11.91
CA ILE A 608 4.09 9.73 -11.02
C ILE A 608 3.30 10.79 -11.78
N HIS A 609 3.98 11.62 -12.56
CA HIS A 609 3.33 12.70 -13.28
C HIS A 609 2.49 12.21 -14.46
N SER A 610 2.92 11.17 -15.16
CA SER A 610 2.12 10.47 -16.16
C SER A 610 0.87 9.87 -15.52
N MET A 611 1.00 9.18 -14.37
CA MET A 611 -0.14 8.66 -13.63
C MET A 611 -1.11 9.77 -13.21
N ARG A 612 -0.60 10.92 -12.73
CA ARG A 612 -1.43 12.09 -12.41
C ARG A 612 -2.26 12.52 -13.60
N LEU A 613 -1.63 12.74 -14.77
CA LEU A 613 -2.30 13.12 -16.03
C LEU A 613 -3.44 12.17 -16.42
N HIS A 614 -3.30 10.88 -16.10
CA HIS A 614 -4.36 9.90 -16.35
C HIS A 614 -5.46 9.95 -15.30
N LEU A 615 -5.12 9.94 -14.00
CA LEU A 615 -6.10 9.84 -12.91
C LEU A 615 -6.90 11.13 -12.71
N VAL A 616 -6.25 12.29 -12.79
CA VAL A 616 -6.87 13.57 -12.45
C VAL A 616 -7.37 14.27 -13.71
N GLU A 617 -6.56 14.34 -14.76
CA GLU A 617 -6.89 15.12 -15.95
C GLU A 617 -7.77 14.34 -16.95
N PHE A 618 -7.54 13.03 -17.13
CA PHE A 618 -8.26 12.19 -18.09
C PHE A 618 -9.45 11.42 -17.49
N PHE A 619 -9.26 10.65 -16.42
CA PHE A 619 -10.33 9.82 -15.82
C PHE A 619 -11.50 10.67 -15.32
N SER A 620 -11.24 11.86 -14.78
CA SER A 620 -12.28 12.80 -14.34
C SER A 620 -13.30 13.16 -15.44
N LYS A 621 -13.01 12.91 -16.72
CA LYS A 621 -13.92 13.22 -17.84
C LYS A 621 -14.96 12.14 -18.11
N PHE A 622 -14.76 10.90 -17.67
CA PHE A 622 -15.66 9.79 -18.00
C PHE A 622 -15.80 8.68 -16.95
N TYR A 623 -14.94 8.69 -15.92
CA TYR A 623 -14.82 7.63 -14.93
C TYR A 623 -15.44 8.09 -13.61
N GLU A 624 -16.61 7.55 -13.24
CA GLU A 624 -17.25 7.87 -11.96
C GLU A 624 -16.72 6.97 -10.83
N GLY A 625 -16.25 5.76 -11.18
CA GLY A 625 -15.79 4.77 -10.21
C GLY A 625 -16.91 4.21 -9.31
N GLY A 626 -16.52 3.40 -8.34
CA GLY A 626 -17.43 2.79 -7.37
C GLY A 626 -17.95 1.40 -7.75
N GLY A 627 -17.34 0.73 -8.74
CA GLY A 627 -17.66 -0.64 -9.09
C GLY A 627 -17.15 -1.66 -8.06
N VAL A 628 -17.77 -2.85 -8.04
CA VAL A 628 -17.34 -3.97 -7.20
C VAL A 628 -16.26 -4.76 -7.94
N PRO A 629 -15.07 -5.01 -7.36
CA PRO A 629 -14.07 -5.83 -8.03
C PRO A 629 -14.52 -7.30 -8.08
N TYR A 630 -14.33 -7.96 -9.23
CA TYR A 630 -14.61 -9.38 -9.36
C TYR A 630 -13.64 -10.21 -8.50
N LYS A 631 -14.19 -10.88 -7.51
CA LYS A 631 -13.50 -11.85 -6.65
C LYS A 631 -14.05 -13.25 -6.91
N PRO A 632 -13.40 -14.07 -7.73
CA PRO A 632 -13.86 -15.43 -7.96
C PRO A 632 -13.73 -16.26 -6.69
N PHE A 633 -14.69 -17.15 -6.48
CA PHE A 633 -14.62 -18.22 -5.50
C PHE A 633 -13.69 -19.30 -6.05
N ALA A 634 -12.40 -19.15 -5.75
CA ALA A 634 -11.33 -20.02 -6.20
C ALA A 634 -10.37 -20.32 -5.05
N ARG A 635 -9.64 -21.43 -5.16
CA ARG A 635 -8.46 -21.66 -4.31
C ARG A 635 -7.46 -20.52 -4.55
N PRO A 636 -6.94 -19.85 -3.51
CA PRO A 636 -5.80 -18.96 -3.69
C PRO A 636 -4.72 -19.75 -4.43
N ALA A 637 -4.22 -19.20 -5.53
CA ALA A 637 -3.14 -19.84 -6.27
C ALA A 637 -1.92 -19.87 -5.33
N GLY A 638 -1.75 -20.97 -4.61
CA GLY A 638 -0.52 -21.27 -3.91
C GLY A 638 0.60 -21.34 -4.94
N GLU A 639 1.77 -20.84 -4.58
CA GLU A 639 2.96 -20.65 -5.42
C GLU A 639 3.49 -21.91 -6.16
N GLY A 640 2.77 -23.04 -6.13
CA GLY A 640 3.15 -24.30 -6.80
C GLY A 640 2.36 -24.70 -8.05
N GLU A 641 1.14 -24.20 -8.29
CA GLU A 641 0.37 -24.59 -9.49
C GLU A 641 0.46 -23.53 -10.60
N LYS A 642 1.66 -23.43 -11.19
CA LYS A 642 1.76 -23.00 -12.59
C LYS A 642 1.16 -24.09 -13.48
N LYS A 643 -0.16 -24.06 -13.68
CA LYS A 643 -0.76 -24.75 -14.84
C LYS A 643 -0.57 -23.89 -16.07
N GLY A 644 0.25 -24.40 -16.98
CA GLY A 644 0.33 -23.90 -18.34
C GLY A 644 -0.99 -24.15 -19.04
N GLU A 645 -1.63 -23.06 -19.45
CA GLU A 645 -2.38 -22.91 -20.69
C GLU A 645 -2.10 -21.53 -21.26
#